data_AF-A0A9W6LDR6-F1
#
_entry.id   AF-A0A9W6LDR6-F1
#
_cell.length_a   1.000
_cell.length_b   1.000
_cell.length_c   1.000
_cell.angle_alpha   90.00
_cell.angle_beta   90.00
_cell.angle_gamma   90.00
#
_symmetry.space_group_name_H-M   'P 1'
#
loop_
_entity.id
_entity.type
_entity.pdbx_description
1 polymer ?
#
loop_
_entity_poly.entity_id
_entity_poly.type
_entity_poly.pdbx_seq_one_letter_code
_entity_poly.pdbx_strand_id
1 'polypeptide(L)'
;MNIKQYFKNLLYFIVYYSGALHALIMLMRLVSRNHRGLILFFHRFDDGSSDHLLPSLHVREFEKQVGHLKRMYSVATMDAVADSVAKGNPFAAPVVAITIDDGYRDNYTLAYPVLKKHGVAALVYLTAGLMDTNNGLWLDDMEFVLTHARENRFTLPEVFGERLVDISTVEGKRDALKELYRAMLPRNNHERRHIVDCLTHSLGVTAVDLARRERTMMTWNEVKEMAANGITFAAHTLTHPFLPVLPQHEAQKEIRESRERIEEKLGAKVKHFAIPNGKREDFTEDLRDYCRTIGFQTVVTTDAGPVSGGDDLFSLRRVIPPPPMHVFACEVARYFFLSRSTQSCERNVRRTAPAVISGVVGALFLSLLLPSVGLPVQRTKAHSQESSFVVDDFNFYEIPASGRPPKGQVYVDPVFHSRITRITDAPVDVPGRHNHYAQPGYPKHDIENADGSMLIVQSFSGSCWQIWNARPPYNKIREIPASLIGWGMPIDARWDNADPDILYYYKGTQFFKYSVTDNKSVMLHDFKKDFPDEPVVAATTLEEGDASDDRRYWAFLIRCKDPERIKQKRDPWYNAAYVVYDKDYHGKDKGKIISTLTNKQPAWREAGFISMSPSGRYVWIGDTHRVYQRDFSSYRDLGCSNHADMAFSDEGREVVVCGGERYSGTKDLGVWYKMIDLENGEFTWLSPAGKAAYHISGNSHDVPGWAVVSIYEPTAPARPSKWYDHSISMIELTRRKAPEPRVWRVAHTHTVRKSYADDPFAKINKKGTKIWFGSGWGNSFKDGQYDLYQIDLPQGWPEVMKSRLRSNLTDKRQ
;
A
#
# COMPACT_ATOMS: atom_id res chain seq x y z
N MET A 1 28.62 6.25 22.82
CA MET A 1 27.53 6.00 23.79
C MET A 1 27.16 7.33 24.45
N ASN A 2 25.87 7.65 24.61
CA ASN A 2 25.41 8.95 25.12
C ASN A 2 25.65 9.09 26.64
N ILE A 3 26.37 10.12 27.09
CA ILE A 3 26.67 10.40 28.51
C ILE A 3 25.40 10.34 29.39
N LYS A 4 24.26 10.79 28.88
CA LYS A 4 22.98 10.75 29.61
C LYS A 4 22.52 9.33 29.94
N GLN A 5 22.76 8.37 29.03
CA GLN A 5 22.39 6.98 29.23
C GLN A 5 23.26 6.31 30.30
N TYR A 6 24.55 6.68 30.37
CA TYR A 6 25.46 6.17 31.38
C TYR A 6 25.03 6.61 32.80
N PHE A 7 24.75 7.90 32.98
CA PHE A 7 24.25 8.41 34.27
C PHE A 7 22.91 7.79 34.67
N LYS A 8 21.99 7.59 33.72
CA LYS A 8 20.71 6.92 33.97
C LYS A 8 20.92 5.48 34.48
N ASN A 9 21.78 4.71 33.81
CA ASN A 9 22.06 3.33 34.19
C ASN A 9 22.75 3.25 35.57
N LEU A 10 23.69 4.16 35.85
CA LEU A 10 24.34 4.24 37.17
C LEU A 10 23.34 4.56 38.29
N LEU A 11 22.43 5.50 38.05
CA LEU A 11 21.36 5.82 39.01
C LEU A 11 20.44 4.61 39.25
N TYR A 12 20.01 3.93 38.17
CA TYR A 12 19.18 2.72 38.28
C TYR A 12 19.90 1.60 39.04
N PHE A 13 21.20 1.45 38.84
CA PHE A 13 22.02 0.52 39.59
C PHE A 13 21.97 0.84 41.10
N ILE A 14 22.24 2.09 41.49
CA ILE A 14 22.22 2.51 42.90
C ILE A 14 20.82 2.31 43.52
N VAL A 15 19.76 2.73 42.82
CA VAL A 15 18.37 2.63 43.30
C VAL A 15 17.91 1.18 43.46
N TYR A 16 18.32 0.29 42.56
CA TYR A 16 17.99 -1.13 42.64
C TYR A 16 18.73 -1.85 43.77
N TYR A 17 20.07 -1.72 43.81
CA TYR A 17 20.91 -2.49 44.75
C TYR A 17 20.91 -1.92 46.17
N SER A 18 20.53 -0.66 46.38
CA SER A 18 20.29 -0.12 47.73
C SER A 18 19.01 -0.65 48.39
N GLY A 19 18.14 -1.33 47.63
CA GLY A 19 16.82 -1.77 48.11
C GLY A 19 15.75 -0.67 48.08
N ALA A 20 16.10 0.57 47.76
CA ALA A 20 15.18 1.70 47.70
C ALA A 20 13.98 1.44 46.76
N LEU A 21 14.23 0.83 45.60
CA LEU A 21 13.17 0.45 44.67
C LEU A 21 12.18 -0.55 45.28
N HIS A 22 12.69 -1.52 46.04
CA HIS A 22 11.85 -2.57 46.64
C HIS A 22 10.94 -1.98 47.72
N ALA A 23 11.48 -1.11 48.57
CA ALA A 23 10.71 -0.38 49.57
C ALA A 23 9.63 0.50 48.91
N LEU A 24 9.96 1.17 47.81
CA LEU A 24 9.02 2.03 47.08
C LEU A 24 7.87 1.22 46.46
N ILE A 25 8.14 0.07 45.84
CA ILE A 25 7.11 -0.81 45.30
C ILE A 25 6.21 -1.35 46.42
N MET A 26 6.77 -1.76 47.57
CA MET A 26 5.99 -2.23 48.72
C MET A 26 5.10 -1.13 49.29
N LEU A 27 5.62 0.09 49.44
CA LEU A 27 4.82 1.24 49.89
C LEU A 27 3.69 1.54 48.91
N MET A 28 3.96 1.51 47.60
CA MET A 28 2.94 1.72 46.57
C MET A 28 1.80 0.70 46.67
N ARG A 29 2.10 -0.58 46.95
CA ARG A 29 1.08 -1.64 47.12
C ARG A 29 0.19 -1.39 48.34
N LEU A 30 0.68 -0.70 49.37
CA LEU A 30 -0.08 -0.39 50.58
C LEU A 30 -0.92 0.88 50.43
N VAL A 31 -0.41 1.89 49.71
CA VAL A 31 -0.99 3.23 49.70
C VAL A 31 -1.85 3.52 48.46
N SER A 32 -1.54 2.92 47.30
CA SER A 32 -2.31 3.16 46.07
C SER A 32 -3.54 2.26 46.01
N ARG A 33 -4.67 2.84 45.59
CA ARG A 33 -5.93 2.11 45.34
C ARG A 33 -6.26 1.94 43.86
N ASN A 34 -5.48 2.56 42.97
CA ASN A 34 -5.71 2.56 41.52
C ASN A 34 -4.50 1.99 40.79
N HIS A 35 -4.33 0.67 40.82
CA HIS A 35 -3.23 0.03 40.10
C HIS A 35 -3.56 -0.21 38.62
N ARG A 36 -2.49 -0.43 37.86
CA ARG A 36 -2.50 -0.74 36.43
C ARG A 36 -1.96 -2.15 36.20
N GLY A 37 -2.11 -2.64 34.98
CA GLY A 37 -1.42 -3.82 34.48
C GLY A 37 -0.27 -3.43 33.56
N LEU A 38 0.67 -4.35 33.37
CA LEU A 38 1.71 -4.26 32.36
C LEU A 38 1.81 -5.59 31.62
N ILE A 39 1.80 -5.55 30.28
CA ILE A 39 2.02 -6.74 29.46
C ILE A 39 3.45 -6.68 28.96
N LEU A 40 4.28 -7.64 29.36
CA LEU A 40 5.66 -7.76 28.90
C LEU A 40 5.70 -8.70 27.70
N PHE A 41 6.52 -8.39 26.70
CA PHE A 41 6.72 -9.29 25.57
C PHE A 41 8.19 -9.57 25.28
N PHE A 42 8.46 -10.84 25.02
CA PHE A 42 9.77 -11.42 24.68
C PHE A 42 9.66 -12.11 23.31
N HIS A 43 10.80 -12.47 22.71
CA HIS A 43 10.82 -13.19 21.43
C HIS A 43 11.73 -14.41 21.51
N ARG A 44 13.05 -14.19 21.55
CA ARG A 44 14.08 -15.24 21.53
C ARG A 44 14.92 -15.26 22.79
N PHE A 45 15.47 -16.42 23.08
CA PHE A 45 16.33 -16.66 24.24
C PHE A 45 17.61 -17.37 23.82
N ASP A 46 18.71 -17.05 24.50
CA ASP A 46 20.01 -17.70 24.31
C ASP A 46 20.61 -18.15 25.65
N ASP A 47 21.59 -19.04 25.59
CA ASP A 47 22.38 -19.50 26.73
C ASP A 47 23.88 -19.18 26.58
N GLY A 48 24.22 -18.32 25.61
CA GLY A 48 25.58 -17.98 25.23
C GLY A 48 26.29 -19.00 24.33
N SER A 49 25.62 -20.07 23.90
CA SER A 49 26.19 -21.08 22.99
C SER A 49 26.20 -20.66 21.50
N SER A 50 25.42 -19.63 21.15
CA SER A 50 25.17 -19.23 19.76
C SER A 50 25.30 -17.72 19.59
N ASP A 51 26.01 -17.31 18.54
CA ASP A 51 26.19 -15.91 18.15
C ASP A 51 25.03 -15.44 17.28
N HIS A 52 23.86 -15.25 17.90
CA HIS A 52 22.71 -14.66 17.22
C HIS A 52 22.98 -13.20 16.84
N LEU A 53 22.67 -12.87 15.59
CA LEU A 53 22.59 -11.50 15.08
C LEU A 53 21.26 -10.85 15.47
N LEU A 54 20.17 -11.63 15.51
CA LEU A 54 18.87 -11.17 15.97
C LEU A 54 18.88 -10.94 17.49
N PRO A 55 18.14 -9.94 18.01
CA PRO A 55 18.09 -9.70 19.45
C PRO A 55 17.51 -10.89 20.22
N SER A 56 18.29 -11.45 21.14
CA SER A 56 17.90 -12.50 22.08
C SER A 56 18.15 -12.05 23.52
N LEU A 57 17.38 -12.61 24.46
CA LEU A 57 17.60 -12.41 25.89
C LEU A 57 18.26 -13.65 26.50
N HIS A 58 19.43 -13.47 27.10
CA HIS A 58 20.11 -14.55 27.80
C HIS A 58 19.22 -15.15 28.90
N VAL A 59 19.07 -16.48 28.94
CA VAL A 59 18.12 -17.22 29.80
C VAL A 59 18.33 -16.93 31.29
N ARG A 60 19.57 -16.78 31.75
CA ARG A 60 19.89 -16.38 33.13
C ARG A 60 19.37 -15.00 33.48
N GLU A 61 19.31 -14.09 32.52
CA GLU A 61 18.75 -12.76 32.73
C GLU A 61 17.23 -12.81 32.79
N PHE A 62 16.61 -13.60 31.90
CA PHE A 62 15.18 -13.90 31.96
C PHE A 62 14.77 -14.50 33.31
N GLU A 63 15.54 -15.47 33.84
CA GLU A 63 15.29 -16.08 35.15
C GLU A 63 15.31 -15.05 36.28
N LYS A 64 16.28 -14.12 36.29
CA LYS A 64 16.31 -13.02 37.27
C LYS A 64 15.09 -12.12 37.14
N GLN A 65 14.68 -11.80 35.91
CA GLN A 65 13.52 -10.96 35.64
C GLN A 65 12.23 -11.63 36.14
N VAL A 66 11.99 -12.90 35.80
CA VAL A 66 10.84 -13.69 36.28
C VAL A 66 10.84 -13.77 37.81
N GLY A 67 12.00 -14.05 38.43
CA GLY A 67 12.15 -14.08 39.88
C GLY A 67 11.82 -12.74 40.54
N HIS A 68 12.24 -11.62 39.96
CA HIS A 68 11.89 -10.29 40.45
C HIS A 68 10.40 -9.99 40.28
N LEU A 69 9.83 -10.31 39.12
CA LEU A 69 8.39 -10.11 38.85
C LEU A 69 7.53 -10.84 39.87
N LYS A 70 7.83 -12.12 40.13
CA LYS A 70 7.12 -12.95 41.11
C LYS A 70 7.20 -12.39 42.53
N ARG A 71 8.34 -11.80 42.92
CA ARG A 71 8.50 -11.20 44.26
C ARG A 71 7.75 -9.88 44.41
N MET A 72 7.77 -9.04 43.37
CA MET A 72 7.38 -7.64 43.48
C MET A 72 5.98 -7.31 42.95
N TYR A 73 5.44 -8.13 42.04
CA TYR A 73 4.20 -7.86 41.32
C TYR A 73 3.26 -9.07 41.38
N SER A 74 1.98 -8.86 41.06
CA SER A 74 1.03 -9.94 40.86
C SER A 74 1.12 -10.45 39.42
N VAL A 75 1.77 -11.59 39.20
CA VAL A 75 1.91 -12.16 37.86
C VAL A 75 0.62 -12.88 37.46
N ALA A 76 -0.01 -12.45 36.37
CA ALA A 76 -1.33 -12.90 35.94
C ALA A 76 -1.31 -13.48 34.53
N THR A 77 -2.32 -14.30 34.21
CA THR A 77 -2.58 -14.76 32.84
C THR A 77 -3.13 -13.62 31.99
N MET A 78 -3.00 -13.75 30.66
CA MET A 78 -3.62 -12.80 29.73
C MET A 78 -5.16 -12.79 29.83
N ASP A 79 -5.78 -13.94 30.11
CA ASP A 79 -7.21 -14.05 30.43
C ASP A 79 -7.59 -13.16 31.61
N ALA A 80 -6.85 -13.23 32.74
CA ALA A 80 -7.15 -12.43 33.93
C ALA A 80 -6.93 -10.92 33.70
N VAL A 81 -5.93 -10.55 32.88
CA VAL A 81 -5.74 -9.17 32.44
C VAL A 81 -6.91 -8.70 31.58
N ALA A 82 -7.33 -9.49 30.59
CA ALA A 82 -8.46 -9.18 29.72
C ALA A 82 -9.75 -8.98 30.52
N ASP A 83 -10.06 -9.88 31.44
CA ASP A 83 -11.23 -9.80 32.32
C ASP A 83 -11.23 -8.53 33.18
N SER A 84 -10.05 -8.16 33.72
CA SER A 84 -9.91 -6.96 34.54
C SER A 84 -10.10 -5.68 33.72
N VAL A 85 -9.54 -5.64 32.51
CA VAL A 85 -9.70 -4.52 31.57
C VAL A 85 -11.17 -4.39 31.15
N ALA A 86 -11.81 -5.50 30.78
CA ALA A 86 -13.21 -5.54 30.34
C ALA A 86 -14.19 -5.03 31.41
N LYS A 87 -13.94 -5.36 32.69
CA LYS A 87 -14.77 -4.91 33.82
C LYS A 87 -14.66 -3.42 34.14
N GLY A 88 -13.69 -2.70 33.56
CA GLY A 88 -13.52 -1.26 33.78
C GLY A 88 -12.91 -0.88 35.13
N ASN A 89 -12.59 -1.85 35.99
CA ASN A 89 -12.10 -1.58 37.34
C ASN A 89 -10.56 -1.42 37.37
N PRO A 90 -10.02 -0.61 38.29
CA PRO A 90 -8.60 -0.60 38.59
C PRO A 90 -8.13 -1.99 39.05
N PHE A 91 -6.87 -2.31 38.79
CA PHE A 91 -6.29 -3.56 39.28
C PHE A 91 -6.15 -3.49 40.82
N ALA A 92 -6.38 -4.60 41.51
CA ALA A 92 -6.27 -4.68 42.97
C ALA A 92 -4.82 -4.59 43.47
N ALA A 93 -3.85 -4.84 42.58
CA ALA A 93 -2.42 -4.74 42.82
C ALA A 93 -1.71 -4.42 41.49
N PRO A 94 -0.42 -4.02 41.49
CA PRO A 94 0.37 -3.96 40.28
C PRO A 94 0.44 -5.33 39.59
N VAL A 95 -0.19 -5.45 38.42
CA VAL A 95 -0.26 -6.71 37.67
C VAL A 95 0.74 -6.73 36.53
N VAL A 96 1.36 -7.89 36.30
CA VAL A 96 2.21 -8.12 35.14
C VAL A 96 1.78 -9.41 34.43
N ALA A 97 1.63 -9.36 33.11
CA ALA A 97 1.47 -10.54 32.26
C ALA A 97 2.72 -10.76 31.41
N ILE A 98 3.15 -12.01 31.27
CA ILE A 98 4.30 -12.39 30.45
C ILE A 98 3.78 -12.98 29.14
N THR A 99 4.18 -12.36 28.02
CA THR A 99 3.91 -12.85 26.67
C THR A 99 5.22 -13.11 25.93
N ILE A 100 5.21 -14.09 25.03
CA ILE A 100 6.36 -14.42 24.17
C ILE A 100 5.82 -14.59 22.75
N ASP A 101 6.47 -13.99 21.76
CA ASP A 101 5.99 -13.97 20.39
C ASP A 101 6.68 -15.05 19.52
N ASP A 102 6.23 -15.14 18.28
CA ASP A 102 6.76 -15.94 17.16
C ASP A 102 6.61 -17.47 17.24
N GLY A 103 6.88 -18.09 18.38
CA GLY A 103 6.82 -19.56 18.55
C GLY A 103 8.16 -20.28 18.32
N TYR A 104 9.28 -19.57 18.52
CA TYR A 104 10.62 -20.15 18.48
C TYR A 104 10.82 -21.31 19.45
N ARG A 105 11.71 -22.25 19.09
CA ARG A 105 12.02 -23.45 19.86
C ARG A 105 12.70 -23.15 21.20
N ASP A 106 13.46 -22.06 21.27
CA ASP A 106 14.06 -21.56 22.51
C ASP A 106 13.01 -21.21 23.59
N ASN A 107 11.76 -20.93 23.21
CA ASN A 107 10.64 -20.79 24.13
C ASN A 107 10.37 -22.09 24.91
N TYR A 108 10.56 -23.25 24.27
CA TYR A 108 10.43 -24.56 24.89
C TYR A 108 11.71 -25.00 25.62
N THR A 109 12.87 -24.84 24.99
CA THR A 109 14.13 -25.39 25.54
C THR A 109 14.74 -24.53 26.64
N LEU A 110 14.52 -23.20 26.62
CA LEU A 110 15.14 -22.26 27.56
C LEU A 110 14.11 -21.54 28.45
N ALA A 111 13.09 -20.91 27.85
CA ALA A 111 12.15 -20.09 28.62
C ALA A 111 11.18 -20.92 29.48
N TYR A 112 10.62 -22.00 28.92
CA TYR A 112 9.66 -22.87 29.60
C TYR A 112 10.20 -23.49 30.89
N PRO A 113 11.44 -24.03 30.97
CA PRO A 113 12.03 -24.49 32.22
C PRO A 113 12.09 -23.42 33.31
N VAL A 114 12.40 -22.17 32.95
CA VAL A 114 12.42 -21.03 33.89
C VAL A 114 11.01 -20.73 34.40
N LEU A 115 10.03 -20.63 33.49
CA LEU A 115 8.63 -20.39 33.86
C LEU A 115 8.08 -21.49 34.77
N LYS A 116 8.36 -22.76 34.45
CA LYS A 116 7.98 -23.93 35.26
C LYS A 116 8.65 -23.91 36.63
N LYS A 117 9.96 -23.65 36.71
CA LYS A 117 10.72 -23.51 37.97
C LYS A 117 10.12 -22.45 38.88
N HIS A 118 9.70 -21.32 38.30
CA HIS A 118 9.10 -20.23 39.07
C HIS A 118 7.59 -20.40 39.29
N GLY A 119 6.93 -21.38 38.67
CA GLY A 119 5.48 -21.56 38.73
C GLY A 119 4.72 -20.32 38.23
N VAL A 120 5.22 -19.71 37.14
CA VAL A 120 4.67 -18.49 36.57
C VAL A 120 3.98 -18.80 35.26
N ALA A 121 2.74 -18.32 35.10
CA ALA A 121 2.01 -18.42 33.84
C ALA A 121 2.59 -17.48 32.79
N ALA A 122 2.56 -17.92 31.53
CA ALA A 122 2.88 -17.10 30.37
C ALA A 122 1.99 -17.48 29.19
N LEU A 123 1.89 -16.58 28.22
CA LEU A 123 1.22 -16.82 26.95
C LEU A 123 2.23 -16.73 25.80
N VAL A 124 2.19 -17.68 24.86
CA VAL A 124 3.02 -17.68 23.66
C VAL A 124 2.15 -17.46 22.41
N TYR A 125 2.44 -16.41 21.64
CA TYR A 125 1.80 -16.17 20.35
C TYR A 125 2.56 -16.94 19.25
N LEU A 126 1.84 -17.74 18.46
CA LEU A 126 2.42 -18.67 17.48
C LEU A 126 2.20 -18.19 16.04
N THR A 127 3.28 -18.21 15.25
CA THR A 127 3.20 -18.17 13.79
C THR A 127 2.81 -19.56 13.28
N ALA A 128 1.51 -19.85 13.26
CA ALA A 128 0.99 -21.22 13.22
C ALA A 128 1.38 -22.03 11.96
N GLY A 129 1.68 -21.38 10.85
CA GLY A 129 2.06 -22.03 9.59
C GLY A 129 3.49 -22.55 9.55
N LEU A 130 4.34 -22.14 10.49
CA LEU A 130 5.76 -22.53 10.55
C LEU A 130 6.05 -23.63 11.58
N MET A 131 5.10 -23.89 12.47
CA MET A 131 5.19 -24.97 13.46
C MET A 131 5.29 -26.33 12.77
N ASP A 132 6.07 -27.27 13.32
CA ASP A 132 6.41 -28.57 12.71
C ASP A 132 7.16 -28.50 11.36
N THR A 133 7.64 -27.33 10.95
CA THR A 133 8.46 -27.18 9.74
C THR A 133 9.93 -26.95 10.08
N ASN A 134 10.83 -27.18 9.12
CA ASN A 134 12.23 -26.73 9.21
C ASN A 134 12.39 -25.26 8.78
N ASN A 135 11.27 -24.54 8.54
CA ASN A 135 11.29 -23.15 8.14
C ASN A 135 11.14 -22.24 9.36
N GLY A 136 11.99 -21.22 9.43
CA GLY A 136 11.87 -20.12 10.38
C GLY A 136 11.08 -18.95 9.79
N LEU A 137 11.05 -17.85 10.53
CA LEU A 137 10.63 -16.56 10.01
C LEU A 137 11.60 -16.12 8.89
N TRP A 138 11.15 -15.23 8.03
CA TRP A 138 12.00 -14.63 6.99
C TRP A 138 13.23 -13.89 7.57
N LEU A 139 13.16 -13.50 8.85
CA LEU A 139 14.29 -12.98 9.63
C LEU A 139 15.40 -14.02 9.85
N ASP A 140 15.01 -15.27 10.09
CA ASP A 140 15.94 -16.38 10.33
C ASP A 140 16.66 -16.79 9.03
N ASP A 141 15.99 -16.68 7.88
CA ASP A 141 16.62 -16.90 6.58
C ASP A 141 17.78 -15.90 6.38
N MET A 142 17.57 -14.61 6.67
CA MET A 142 18.61 -13.59 6.54
C MET A 142 19.75 -13.79 7.54
N GLU A 143 19.43 -14.04 8.81
CA GLU A 143 20.42 -14.31 9.85
C GLU A 143 21.28 -15.52 9.47
N PHE A 144 20.64 -16.60 9.00
CA PHE A 144 21.34 -17.80 8.57
C PHE A 144 22.30 -17.51 7.42
N VAL A 145 21.84 -16.79 6.39
CA VAL A 145 22.68 -16.48 5.21
C VAL A 145 23.86 -15.60 5.58
N LEU A 146 23.66 -14.59 6.43
CA LEU A 146 24.75 -13.71 6.88
C LEU A 146 25.75 -14.43 7.81
N THR A 147 25.28 -15.34 8.64
CA THR A 147 26.15 -16.10 9.57
C THR A 147 26.97 -17.16 8.84
N HIS A 148 26.41 -17.79 7.80
CA HIS A 148 27.03 -18.89 7.04
C HIS A 148 27.60 -18.46 5.68
N ALA A 149 27.72 -17.15 5.43
CA ALA A 149 28.28 -16.60 4.21
C ALA A 149 29.69 -17.14 3.93
N ARG A 150 29.95 -17.54 2.68
CA ARG A 150 31.29 -17.91 2.18
C ARG A 150 32.06 -16.71 1.65
N GLU A 151 31.34 -15.68 1.24
CA GLU A 151 31.87 -14.39 0.84
C GLU A 151 31.70 -13.37 1.97
N ASN A 152 32.72 -12.55 2.20
CA ASN A 152 32.69 -11.50 3.22
C ASN A 152 32.20 -10.15 2.69
N ARG A 153 32.01 -10.04 1.38
CA ARG A 153 31.57 -8.81 0.72
C ARG A 153 30.61 -9.15 -0.40
N PHE A 154 29.57 -8.35 -0.54
CA PHE A 154 28.58 -8.55 -1.59
C PHE A 154 27.95 -7.22 -2.00
N THR A 155 27.34 -7.21 -3.18
CA THR A 155 26.44 -6.13 -3.60
C THR A 155 25.05 -6.73 -3.73
N LEU A 156 24.04 -5.99 -3.28
CA LEU A 156 22.65 -6.36 -3.50
C LEU A 156 21.89 -5.07 -3.85
N PRO A 157 21.88 -4.69 -5.15
CA PRO A 157 21.34 -3.41 -5.61
C PRO A 157 19.92 -3.12 -5.16
N GLU A 158 19.09 -4.16 -5.06
CA GLU A 158 17.69 -4.08 -4.62
C GLU A 158 17.52 -3.58 -3.16
N VAL A 159 18.56 -3.69 -2.33
CA VAL A 159 18.54 -3.32 -0.91
C VAL A 159 19.55 -2.20 -0.60
N PHE A 160 20.76 -2.29 -1.14
CA PHE A 160 21.88 -1.40 -0.80
C PHE A 160 22.31 -0.47 -1.93
N GLY A 161 21.66 -0.54 -3.10
CA GLY A 161 22.18 0.07 -4.33
C GLY A 161 23.51 -0.56 -4.77
N GLU A 162 24.32 0.15 -5.55
CA GLU A 162 25.63 -0.33 -6.01
C GLU A 162 26.69 -0.39 -4.89
N ARG A 163 26.30 -0.13 -3.64
CA ARG A 163 27.20 -0.15 -2.48
C ARG A 163 27.67 -1.57 -2.20
N LEU A 164 28.99 -1.74 -2.13
CA LEU A 164 29.62 -2.94 -1.60
C LEU A 164 29.41 -3.00 -0.08
N VAL A 165 28.75 -4.05 0.39
CA VAL A 165 28.50 -4.31 1.81
C VAL A 165 29.57 -5.26 2.33
N ASP A 166 30.22 -4.89 3.43
CA ASP A 166 31.23 -5.71 4.12
C ASP A 166 30.61 -6.36 5.37
N ILE A 167 30.64 -7.69 5.41
CA ILE A 167 30.13 -8.53 6.50
C ILE A 167 31.23 -9.39 7.15
N SER A 168 32.49 -9.02 6.97
CA SER A 168 33.65 -9.69 7.59
C SER A 168 33.65 -9.64 9.12
N THR A 169 32.91 -8.69 9.72
CA THR A 169 32.77 -8.52 11.17
C THR A 169 31.34 -8.79 11.63
N VAL A 170 31.18 -9.13 12.91
CA VAL A 170 29.85 -9.32 13.53
C VAL A 170 29.04 -8.01 13.47
N GLU A 171 29.69 -6.87 13.66
CA GLU A 171 29.08 -5.55 13.51
C GLU A 171 28.59 -5.31 12.08
N GLY A 172 29.40 -5.64 11.08
CA GLY A 172 29.02 -5.56 9.66
C GLY A 172 27.81 -6.42 9.33
N LYS A 173 27.78 -7.66 9.83
CA LYS A 173 26.61 -8.55 9.71
C LYS A 173 25.36 -7.97 10.36
N ARG A 174 25.48 -7.42 11.58
CA ARG A 174 24.35 -6.79 12.30
C ARG A 174 23.82 -5.55 11.58
N ASP A 175 24.70 -4.75 11.00
CA ASP A 175 24.29 -3.56 10.25
C ASP A 175 23.62 -3.94 8.92
N ALA A 176 24.16 -4.95 8.21
CA ALA A 176 23.53 -5.52 7.03
C ALA A 176 22.13 -6.08 7.36
N LEU A 177 21.99 -6.84 8.44
CA LEU A 177 20.70 -7.40 8.89
C LEU A 177 19.67 -6.31 9.20
N LYS A 178 20.07 -5.19 9.84
CA LYS A 178 19.16 -4.06 10.12
C LYS A 178 18.66 -3.39 8.85
N GLU A 179 19.54 -3.24 7.86
CA GLU A 179 19.17 -2.65 6.56
C GLU A 179 18.28 -3.60 5.76
N LEU A 180 18.62 -4.88 5.70
CA LEU A 180 17.78 -5.92 5.08
C LEU A 180 16.39 -5.98 5.74
N TYR A 181 16.32 -5.95 7.08
CA TYR A 181 15.05 -5.90 7.81
C TYR A 181 14.18 -4.72 7.34
N ARG A 182 14.76 -3.51 7.27
CA ARG A 182 14.02 -2.31 6.81
C ARG A 182 13.56 -2.42 5.37
N ALA A 183 14.36 -3.01 4.50
CA ALA A 183 14.04 -3.18 3.09
C ALA A 183 13.00 -4.28 2.83
N MET A 184 12.97 -5.32 3.67
CA MET A 184 12.09 -6.48 3.52
C MET A 184 10.76 -6.32 4.27
N LEU A 185 10.71 -5.54 5.35
CA LEU A 185 9.48 -5.33 6.12
C LEU A 185 8.28 -4.86 5.28
N PRO A 186 8.39 -3.88 4.35
CA PRO A 186 7.25 -3.41 3.56
C PRO A 186 6.89 -4.33 2.37
N ARG A 187 7.62 -5.43 2.16
CA ARG A 187 7.45 -6.30 0.99
C ARG A 187 6.57 -7.50 1.29
N ASN A 188 5.92 -8.04 0.25
CA ASN A 188 5.18 -9.29 0.36
C ASN A 188 6.12 -10.51 0.44
N ASN A 189 5.58 -11.70 0.71
CA ASN A 189 6.39 -12.92 0.89
C ASN A 189 7.17 -13.32 -0.38
N HIS A 190 6.66 -13.05 -1.59
CA HIS A 190 7.34 -13.38 -2.84
C HIS A 190 8.58 -12.50 -3.05
N GLU A 191 8.44 -11.19 -2.85
CA GLU A 191 9.56 -10.25 -2.93
C GLU A 191 10.62 -10.51 -1.86
N ARG A 192 10.19 -10.83 -0.62
CA ARG A 192 11.11 -11.21 0.45
C ARG A 192 11.89 -12.47 0.07
N ARG A 193 11.21 -13.47 -0.51
CA ARG A 193 11.85 -14.70 -0.94
C ARG A 193 12.90 -14.45 -2.03
N HIS A 194 12.57 -13.60 -3.01
CA HIS A 194 13.50 -13.17 -4.05
C HIS A 194 14.76 -12.51 -3.47
N ILE A 195 14.61 -11.60 -2.51
CA ILE A 195 15.74 -10.96 -1.83
C ILE A 195 16.62 -11.99 -1.10
N VAL A 196 16.00 -12.96 -0.41
CA VAL A 196 16.75 -14.05 0.24
C VAL A 196 17.50 -14.88 -0.79
N ASP A 197 16.87 -15.24 -1.92
CA ASP A 197 17.51 -16.02 -2.97
C ASP A 197 18.70 -15.25 -3.60
N CYS A 198 18.56 -13.95 -3.88
CA CYS A 198 19.66 -13.10 -4.33
C CYS A 198 20.78 -12.99 -3.28
N LEU A 199 20.43 -12.87 -2.00
CA LEU A 199 21.39 -12.83 -0.90
C LEU A 199 22.15 -14.14 -0.77
N THR A 200 21.47 -15.29 -0.89
CA THR A 200 22.09 -16.62 -0.86
C THR A 200 23.11 -16.79 -1.98
N HIS A 201 22.74 -16.39 -3.20
CA HIS A 201 23.63 -16.44 -4.36
C HIS A 201 24.86 -15.56 -4.16
N SER A 202 24.66 -14.31 -3.73
CA SER A 202 25.73 -13.31 -3.58
C SER A 202 26.71 -13.66 -2.46
N LEU A 203 26.26 -14.42 -1.45
CA LEU A 203 27.07 -14.82 -0.30
C LEU A 203 27.56 -16.27 -0.35
N GLY A 204 27.31 -16.98 -1.46
CA GLY A 204 27.77 -18.36 -1.66
C GLY A 204 27.09 -19.38 -0.73
N VAL A 205 25.91 -19.06 -0.19
CA VAL A 205 25.10 -19.99 0.63
C VAL A 205 24.15 -20.74 -0.30
N THR A 206 24.07 -22.05 -0.19
CA THR A 206 23.21 -22.84 -1.08
C THR A 206 21.81 -23.03 -0.48
N ALA A 207 20.81 -23.27 -1.33
CA ALA A 207 19.48 -23.68 -0.87
C ALA A 207 19.50 -24.96 -0.03
N VAL A 208 20.49 -25.85 -0.26
CA VAL A 208 20.73 -27.06 0.54
C VAL A 208 21.21 -26.70 1.96
N ASP A 209 22.06 -25.68 2.09
CA ASP A 209 22.52 -25.21 3.40
C ASP A 209 21.33 -24.67 4.23
N LEU A 210 20.48 -23.83 3.61
CA LEU A 210 19.25 -23.33 4.22
C LEU A 210 18.29 -24.46 4.63
N ALA A 211 18.14 -25.50 3.79
CA ALA A 211 17.26 -26.63 4.09
C ALA A 211 17.79 -27.55 5.20
N ARG A 212 19.10 -27.53 5.46
CA ARG A 212 19.78 -28.33 6.50
C ARG A 212 19.88 -27.63 7.84
N ARG A 213 19.43 -26.37 7.95
CA ARG A 213 19.46 -25.65 9.23
C ARG A 213 18.73 -26.41 10.32
N GLU A 214 19.19 -26.21 11.56
CA GLU A 214 18.47 -26.71 12.71
C GLU A 214 17.07 -26.08 12.80
N ARG A 215 16.12 -26.87 13.30
CA ARG A 215 14.74 -26.44 13.47
C ARG A 215 14.66 -25.25 14.44
N THR A 216 14.24 -24.10 13.95
CA THR A 216 14.11 -22.86 14.73
C THR A 216 12.77 -22.74 15.44
N MET A 217 11.70 -23.35 14.93
CA MET A 217 10.35 -23.28 15.49
C MET A 217 10.02 -24.47 16.39
N MET A 218 9.12 -24.31 17.36
CA MET A 218 8.62 -25.45 18.14
C MET A 218 7.81 -26.42 17.27
N THR A 219 7.71 -27.65 17.74
CA THR A 219 6.76 -28.64 17.23
C THR A 219 5.42 -28.56 17.94
N TRP A 220 4.36 -29.07 17.32
CA TRP A 220 3.06 -29.20 17.97
C TRP A 220 3.10 -30.12 19.20
N ASN A 221 4.03 -31.08 19.26
CA ASN A 221 4.23 -31.92 20.45
C ASN A 221 4.81 -31.12 21.63
N GLU A 222 5.85 -30.30 21.38
CA GLU A 222 6.41 -29.39 22.38
C GLU A 222 5.35 -28.37 22.87
N VAL A 223 4.56 -27.81 21.95
CA VAL A 223 3.45 -26.90 22.28
C VAL A 223 2.41 -27.60 23.16
N LYS A 224 1.99 -28.83 22.83
CA LYS A 224 1.02 -29.60 23.62
C LYS A 224 1.54 -29.91 25.02
N GLU A 225 2.82 -30.24 25.16
CA GLU A 225 3.44 -30.47 26.47
C GLU A 225 3.39 -29.20 27.32
N MET A 226 3.82 -28.07 26.76
CA MET A 226 3.78 -26.78 27.45
C MET A 226 2.34 -26.38 27.83
N ALA A 227 1.37 -26.64 26.95
CA ALA A 227 -0.04 -26.36 27.18
C ALA A 227 -0.60 -27.16 28.37
N ALA A 228 -0.26 -28.45 28.44
CA ALA A 228 -0.61 -29.33 29.56
C ALA A 228 0.02 -28.89 30.89
N ASN A 229 1.05 -28.04 30.86
CA ASN A 229 1.78 -27.54 32.02
C ASN A 229 1.55 -26.03 32.29
N GLY A 230 0.43 -25.47 31.82
CA GLY A 230 -0.02 -24.14 32.21
C GLY A 230 0.47 -22.98 31.35
N ILE A 231 1.12 -23.25 30.21
CA ILE A 231 1.41 -22.23 29.20
C ILE A 231 0.19 -22.07 28.27
N THR A 232 -0.22 -20.83 28.03
CA THR A 232 -1.32 -20.54 27.09
C THR A 232 -0.76 -20.24 25.71
N PHE A 233 -1.47 -20.62 24.64
CA PHE A 233 -1.07 -20.33 23.26
C PHE A 233 -2.11 -19.49 22.52
N ALA A 234 -1.63 -18.63 21.63
CA ALA A 234 -2.42 -17.63 20.95
C ALA A 234 -1.94 -17.36 19.52
N ALA A 235 -2.70 -16.62 18.72
CA ALA A 235 -2.42 -16.45 17.30
C ALA A 235 -1.43 -15.29 17.02
N HIS A 236 -0.46 -15.53 16.13
CA HIS A 236 0.47 -14.51 15.61
C HIS A 236 0.52 -14.51 14.07
N THR A 237 -0.62 -14.70 13.41
CA THR A 237 -0.78 -14.94 11.96
C THR A 237 -0.20 -16.27 11.49
N LEU A 238 -0.41 -16.60 10.21
CA LEU A 238 -0.04 -17.90 9.67
C LEU A 238 1.43 -17.91 9.24
N THR A 239 1.89 -16.85 8.57
CA THR A 239 3.26 -16.76 8.02
C THR A 239 4.04 -15.53 8.49
N HIS A 240 3.59 -14.84 9.53
CA HIS A 240 4.23 -13.63 10.05
C HIS A 240 4.46 -12.50 8.99
N PRO A 241 3.45 -12.18 8.15
CA PRO A 241 3.56 -11.06 7.22
C PRO A 241 3.48 -9.73 7.95
N PHE A 242 3.88 -8.65 7.29
CA PHE A 242 3.56 -7.32 7.78
C PHE A 242 2.15 -6.97 7.30
N LEU A 243 1.14 -7.15 8.16
CA LEU A 243 -0.28 -7.05 7.77
C LEU A 243 -0.65 -5.78 6.97
N PRO A 244 -0.08 -4.58 7.23
CA PRO A 244 -0.37 -3.38 6.44
C PRO A 244 -0.09 -3.45 4.94
N VAL A 245 0.75 -4.39 4.49
CA VAL A 245 1.15 -4.50 3.08
C VAL A 245 0.32 -5.54 2.33
N LEU A 246 -0.52 -6.29 3.05
CA LEU A 246 -1.38 -7.30 2.46
C LEU A 246 -2.74 -6.69 2.08
N PRO A 247 -3.35 -7.15 0.97
CA PRO A 247 -4.77 -6.96 0.74
C PRO A 247 -5.58 -7.45 1.93
N GLN A 248 -6.67 -6.75 2.24
CA GLN A 248 -7.50 -7.03 3.42
C GLN A 248 -7.96 -8.50 3.51
N HIS A 249 -8.35 -9.10 2.38
CA HIS A 249 -8.79 -10.50 2.36
C HIS A 249 -7.65 -11.49 2.69
N GLU A 250 -6.41 -11.19 2.30
CA GLU A 250 -5.24 -11.99 2.66
C GLU A 250 -4.87 -11.80 4.14
N ALA A 251 -4.90 -10.57 4.65
CA ALA A 251 -4.69 -10.29 6.07
C ALA A 251 -5.75 -11.00 6.96
N GLN A 252 -7.02 -10.98 6.55
CA GLN A 252 -8.08 -11.71 7.23
C GLN A 252 -7.88 -13.24 7.18
N LYS A 253 -7.36 -13.76 6.07
CA LYS A 253 -7.01 -15.17 5.92
C LYS A 253 -5.87 -15.56 6.86
N GLU A 254 -4.78 -14.80 6.88
CA GLU A 254 -3.63 -14.97 7.78
C GLU A 254 -4.05 -15.02 9.25
N ILE A 255 -4.93 -14.12 9.67
CA ILE A 255 -5.46 -14.07 11.03
C ILE A 255 -6.34 -15.31 11.32
N ARG A 256 -7.33 -15.58 10.47
CA ARG A 256 -8.30 -16.66 10.70
C ARG A 256 -7.65 -18.04 10.68
N GLU A 257 -6.87 -18.35 9.65
CA GLU A 257 -6.26 -19.68 9.49
C GLU A 257 -5.22 -19.97 10.58
N SER A 258 -4.53 -18.93 11.07
CA SER A 258 -3.62 -19.11 12.22
C SER A 258 -4.36 -19.54 13.48
N ARG A 259 -5.54 -18.95 13.73
CA ARG A 259 -6.39 -19.32 14.86
C ARG A 259 -6.91 -20.74 14.70
N GLU A 260 -7.54 -21.04 13.57
CA GLU A 260 -8.14 -22.35 13.28
C GLU A 260 -7.11 -23.47 13.43
N ARG A 261 -5.89 -23.27 12.94
CA ARG A 261 -4.80 -24.25 13.06
C ARG A 261 -4.38 -24.49 14.52
N ILE A 262 -4.29 -23.46 15.34
CA ILE A 262 -3.95 -23.63 16.76
C ILE A 262 -5.10 -24.35 17.50
N GLU A 263 -6.35 -23.97 17.23
CA GLU A 263 -7.55 -24.58 17.81
C GLU A 263 -7.64 -26.06 17.44
N GLU A 264 -7.39 -26.42 16.18
CA GLU A 264 -7.33 -27.80 15.70
C GLU A 264 -6.28 -28.62 16.46
N LYS A 265 -5.09 -28.05 16.66
CA LYS A 265 -3.96 -28.78 17.24
C LYS A 265 -4.06 -28.93 18.76
N LEU A 266 -4.67 -27.98 19.46
CA LEU A 266 -4.77 -27.96 20.92
C LEU A 266 -6.14 -28.40 21.45
N GLY A 267 -7.18 -28.43 20.61
CA GLY A 267 -8.55 -28.72 21.04
C GLY A 267 -9.12 -27.66 22.00
N ALA A 268 -8.56 -26.45 22.01
CA ALA A 268 -8.93 -25.36 22.90
C ALA A 268 -9.11 -24.06 22.11
N LYS A 269 -10.08 -23.24 22.53
CA LYS A 269 -10.39 -21.97 21.87
C LYS A 269 -9.24 -20.98 22.02
N VAL A 270 -8.88 -20.31 20.93
CA VAL A 270 -7.83 -19.29 20.92
C VAL A 270 -8.47 -17.92 21.10
N LYS A 271 -8.10 -17.24 22.20
CA LYS A 271 -8.73 -15.99 22.64
C LYS A 271 -7.91 -14.74 22.34
N HIS A 272 -6.61 -14.86 22.13
CA HIS A 272 -5.72 -13.71 22.03
C HIS A 272 -5.01 -13.67 20.67
N PHE A 273 -4.72 -12.46 20.19
CA PHE A 273 -3.98 -12.22 18.97
C PHE A 273 -2.89 -11.17 19.20
N ALA A 274 -1.69 -11.40 18.68
CA ALA A 274 -0.63 -10.40 18.62
C ALA A 274 -0.37 -10.00 17.16
N ILE A 275 -0.17 -8.71 16.91
CA ILE A 275 0.07 -8.19 15.56
C ILE A 275 1.57 -8.33 15.22
N PRO A 276 1.95 -9.03 14.13
CA PRO A 276 3.35 -9.11 13.69
C PRO A 276 3.94 -7.73 13.42
N ASN A 277 5.08 -7.41 14.03
CA ASN A 277 5.79 -6.12 13.90
C ASN A 277 4.96 -4.85 14.22
N GLY A 278 3.70 -4.98 14.65
CA GLY A 278 2.72 -3.90 14.50
C GLY A 278 2.59 -3.01 15.73
N LYS A 279 2.60 -1.70 15.50
CA LYS A 279 2.02 -0.72 16.44
C LYS A 279 0.51 -0.64 16.21
N ARG A 280 -0.20 0.12 17.03
CA ARG A 280 -1.64 0.38 16.82
C ARG A 280 -1.95 0.96 15.44
N GLU A 281 -1.05 1.78 14.89
CA GLU A 281 -1.20 2.41 13.57
C GLU A 281 -1.13 1.41 12.41
N ASP A 282 -0.48 0.26 12.62
CA ASP A 282 -0.29 -0.80 11.63
C ASP A 282 -1.46 -1.82 11.64
N PHE A 283 -2.48 -1.61 12.46
CA PHE A 283 -3.62 -2.51 12.57
C PHE A 283 -4.93 -1.75 12.33
N THR A 284 -5.46 -1.88 11.12
CA THR A 284 -6.64 -1.15 10.65
C THR A 284 -7.86 -1.46 11.51
N GLU A 285 -8.79 -0.51 11.60
CA GLU A 285 -10.04 -0.74 12.36
C GLU A 285 -10.83 -1.92 11.75
N ASP A 286 -10.80 -2.10 10.43
CA ASP A 286 -11.42 -3.27 9.79
C ASP A 286 -10.83 -4.61 10.26
N LEU A 287 -9.50 -4.72 10.39
CA LEU A 287 -8.88 -5.94 10.92
C LEU A 287 -9.16 -6.10 12.42
N ARG A 288 -9.32 -4.98 13.14
CA ARG A 288 -9.76 -4.98 14.53
C ARG A 288 -11.18 -5.51 14.69
N ASP A 289 -12.11 -5.01 13.89
CA ASP A 289 -13.50 -5.47 13.83
C ASP A 289 -13.61 -6.90 13.34
N TYR A 290 -12.77 -7.29 12.38
CA TYR A 290 -12.68 -8.67 11.96
C TYR A 290 -12.24 -9.57 13.12
N CYS A 291 -11.20 -9.20 13.86
CA CYS A 291 -10.77 -9.93 15.07
C CYS A 291 -11.87 -10.04 16.12
N ARG A 292 -12.66 -8.98 16.33
CA ARG A 292 -13.87 -9.01 17.19
C ARG A 292 -14.88 -10.03 16.67
N THR A 293 -15.21 -9.94 15.38
CA THR A 293 -16.23 -10.76 14.70
C THR A 293 -15.90 -12.24 14.77
N ILE A 294 -14.65 -12.60 14.53
CA ILE A 294 -14.24 -14.00 14.56
C ILE A 294 -14.08 -14.52 16.00
N GLY A 295 -14.07 -13.64 17.01
CA GLY A 295 -14.19 -14.05 18.42
C GLY A 295 -12.89 -14.05 19.23
N PHE A 296 -11.88 -13.27 18.83
CA PHE A 296 -10.79 -12.92 19.74
C PHE A 296 -11.32 -12.05 20.89
N GLN A 297 -10.75 -12.20 22.09
CA GLN A 297 -11.02 -11.38 23.27
C GLN A 297 -10.04 -10.20 23.38
N THR A 298 -8.79 -10.37 22.95
CA THR A 298 -7.81 -9.28 22.96
C THR A 298 -6.92 -9.27 21.73
N VAL A 299 -6.51 -8.08 21.33
CA VAL A 299 -5.41 -7.85 20.39
C VAL A 299 -4.33 -7.01 21.08
N VAL A 300 -3.08 -7.48 21.03
CA VAL A 300 -1.93 -6.77 21.57
C VAL A 300 -1.06 -6.17 20.47
N THR A 301 -0.48 -5.00 20.78
CA THR A 301 0.40 -4.20 19.90
C THR A 301 1.82 -4.16 20.46
N THR A 302 2.75 -3.54 19.73
CA THR A 302 4.10 -3.21 20.22
C THR A 302 4.20 -1.82 20.87
N ASP A 303 3.10 -1.09 21.00
CA ASP A 303 3.09 0.23 21.63
C ASP A 303 3.41 0.13 23.13
N ALA A 304 4.43 0.86 23.57
CA ALA A 304 4.87 0.87 24.96
C ALA A 304 3.88 1.60 25.88
N GLY A 305 3.38 0.89 26.90
CA GLY A 305 2.59 1.52 27.95
C GLY A 305 1.89 0.54 28.90
N PRO A 306 1.34 1.05 30.01
CA PRO A 306 0.55 0.25 30.93
C PRO A 306 -0.86 0.02 30.37
N VAL A 307 -1.57 -0.96 30.92
CA VAL A 307 -3.00 -1.23 30.65
C VAL A 307 -3.84 -0.89 31.89
N SER A 308 -5.04 -0.38 31.69
CA SER A 308 -5.99 0.01 32.76
C SER A 308 -7.39 -0.52 32.48
N GLY A 309 -8.24 -0.56 33.51
CA GLY A 309 -9.66 -0.81 33.35
C GLY A 309 -10.28 0.09 32.28
N GLY A 310 -11.03 -0.50 31.34
CA GLY A 310 -11.72 0.19 30.25
C GLY A 310 -10.85 0.56 29.05
N ASP A 311 -9.58 0.16 29.01
CA ASP A 311 -8.76 0.26 27.80
C ASP A 311 -9.35 -0.61 26.67
N ASP A 312 -9.11 -0.21 25.41
CA ASP A 312 -9.54 -0.98 24.24
C ASP A 312 -8.82 -2.34 24.20
N LEU A 313 -9.57 -3.42 24.44
CA LEU A 313 -9.07 -4.80 24.44
C LEU A 313 -8.43 -5.21 23.12
N PHE A 314 -8.72 -4.51 22.02
CA PHE A 314 -8.19 -4.80 20.70
C PHE A 314 -7.05 -3.85 20.27
N SER A 315 -6.47 -3.12 21.23
CA SER A 315 -5.23 -2.36 21.03
C SER A 315 -4.39 -2.27 22.31
N LEU A 316 -4.29 -3.38 23.04
CA LEU A 316 -3.56 -3.43 24.30
C LEU A 316 -2.05 -3.19 24.08
N ARG A 317 -1.47 -2.38 24.95
CA ARG A 317 -0.07 -1.94 24.92
C ARG A 317 0.84 -2.96 25.60
N ARG A 318 2.07 -3.10 25.12
CA ARG A 318 3.08 -4.03 25.66
C ARG A 318 4.43 -3.35 25.82
N VAL A 319 5.25 -3.84 26.74
CA VAL A 319 6.59 -3.28 27.01
C VAL A 319 7.67 -4.33 26.79
N ILE A 320 8.68 -3.96 26.00
CA ILE A 320 9.90 -4.77 25.81
C ILE A 320 10.76 -4.65 27.09
N PRO A 321 11.08 -5.76 27.76
CA PRO A 321 11.97 -5.79 28.93
C PRO A 321 13.42 -5.44 28.56
N PRO A 322 14.00 -4.33 29.07
CA PRO A 322 15.38 -4.01 28.78
C PRO A 322 16.35 -4.78 29.71
N PRO A 323 17.41 -5.42 29.20
CA PRO A 323 18.54 -5.80 30.03
C PRO A 323 19.41 -4.56 30.34
N PRO A 324 20.24 -4.60 31.40
CA PRO A 324 20.34 -5.61 32.47
C PRO A 324 19.30 -5.40 33.60
N MET A 325 19.30 -6.30 34.59
CA MET A 325 18.27 -6.46 35.64
C MET A 325 17.89 -5.18 36.38
N HIS A 326 18.87 -4.34 36.71
CA HIS A 326 18.60 -3.08 37.42
C HIS A 326 17.86 -2.07 36.53
N VAL A 327 18.10 -2.10 35.21
CA VAL A 327 17.35 -1.29 34.24
C VAL A 327 15.95 -1.85 34.07
N PHE A 328 15.82 -3.18 33.93
CA PHE A 328 14.52 -3.86 33.88
C PHE A 328 13.64 -3.49 35.07
N ALA A 329 14.11 -3.69 36.30
CA ALA A 329 13.32 -3.45 37.50
C ALA A 329 12.86 -1.99 37.61
N CYS A 330 13.76 -1.03 37.34
CA CYS A 330 13.42 0.39 37.39
C CYS A 330 12.43 0.79 36.29
N GLU A 331 12.59 0.29 35.05
CA GLU A 331 11.68 0.61 33.95
C GLU A 331 10.29 -0.01 34.13
N VAL A 332 10.20 -1.25 34.62
CA VAL A 332 8.92 -1.88 34.96
C VAL A 332 8.21 -1.06 36.05
N ALA A 333 8.93 -0.73 37.13
CA ALA A 333 8.39 0.06 38.23
C ALA A 333 7.89 1.43 37.76
N ARG A 334 8.61 2.11 36.87
CA ARG A 334 8.27 3.44 36.35
C ARG A 334 6.85 3.51 35.77
N TYR A 335 6.36 2.44 35.12
CA TYR A 335 5.01 2.40 34.55
C TYR A 335 3.88 2.41 35.60
N PHE A 336 4.19 2.03 36.84
CA PHE A 336 3.24 2.06 37.94
C PHE A 336 3.27 3.38 38.74
N PHE A 337 4.37 4.14 38.66
CA PHE A 337 4.53 5.41 39.39
C PHE A 337 4.08 6.67 38.63
N LEU A 338 3.99 6.63 37.29
CA LEU A 338 3.61 7.81 36.50
C LEU A 338 2.08 8.00 36.40
N SER A 339 1.56 9.16 36.80
CA SER A 339 0.14 9.52 36.65
C SER A 339 -0.23 9.81 35.18
N ARG A 340 -1.53 9.74 34.82
CA ARG A 340 -2.00 10.00 33.44
C ARG A 340 -1.63 11.41 32.93
N SER A 341 -1.41 12.37 33.84
CA SER A 341 -1.14 13.77 33.50
C SER A 341 0.28 14.04 32.97
N THR A 342 1.27 13.23 33.36
CA THR A 342 2.69 13.48 33.02
C THR A 342 3.10 12.92 31.65
N GLN A 343 2.36 11.96 31.09
CA GLN A 343 2.63 11.39 29.76
C GLN A 343 2.26 12.31 28.58
N SER A 344 1.30 13.23 28.77
CA SER A 344 0.96 14.26 27.77
C SER A 344 2.09 15.29 27.60
N CYS A 345 2.80 15.60 28.69
CA CYS A 345 3.83 16.63 28.72
C CYS A 345 5.11 16.23 27.94
N GLU A 346 5.45 14.93 27.88
CA GLU A 346 6.64 14.47 27.16
C GLU A 346 6.57 14.64 25.63
N ARG A 347 5.37 14.77 25.03
CA ARG A 347 5.24 15.04 23.59
C ARG A 347 5.60 16.48 23.20
N ASN A 348 5.46 17.45 24.12
CA ASN A 348 5.69 18.88 23.82
C ASN A 348 7.06 19.42 24.24
N VAL A 349 7.82 18.71 25.09
CA VAL A 349 9.09 19.23 25.66
C VAL A 349 10.33 18.92 24.80
N ARG A 350 10.22 18.17 23.69
CA ARG A 350 11.39 17.84 22.84
C ARG A 350 11.97 18.99 22.00
N ARG A 351 11.47 20.23 22.10
CA ARG A 351 11.93 21.33 21.23
C ARG A 351 12.69 22.49 21.89
N THR A 352 12.83 22.57 23.22
CA THR A 352 13.59 23.69 23.83
C THR A 352 14.24 23.30 25.18
N ALA A 353 15.58 23.24 25.20
CA ALA A 353 16.49 23.26 26.37
C ALA A 353 16.61 21.98 27.28
N PRO A 354 17.70 21.81 28.06
CA PRO A 354 18.24 20.49 28.44
C PRO A 354 17.59 19.88 29.69
N ALA A 355 16.85 18.79 29.51
CA ALA A 355 16.34 17.97 30.61
C ALA A 355 17.47 17.14 31.27
N VAL A 356 17.88 17.57 32.47
CA VAL A 356 18.62 16.77 33.45
C VAL A 356 17.68 16.65 34.66
N ILE A 357 17.35 15.41 35.03
CA ILE A 357 16.56 15.00 36.22
C ILE A 357 15.05 15.28 36.14
N SER A 358 14.25 14.32 35.64
CA SER A 358 12.77 14.37 35.82
C SER A 358 12.08 13.00 35.96
N GLY A 359 12.79 11.86 35.96
CA GLY A 359 12.12 10.56 35.84
C GLY A 359 11.76 9.85 37.15
N VAL A 360 12.55 10.02 38.21
CA VAL A 360 12.42 9.21 39.45
C VAL A 360 12.56 10.08 40.70
N VAL A 361 13.45 11.08 40.67
CA VAL A 361 13.65 12.03 41.79
C VAL A 361 12.60 13.16 41.80
N GLY A 362 12.10 13.58 40.63
CA GLY A 362 11.11 14.67 40.54
C GLY A 362 9.72 14.32 41.08
N ALA A 363 9.35 13.04 41.05
CA ALA A 363 8.08 12.55 41.61
C ALA A 363 8.08 12.57 43.16
N LEU A 364 9.24 12.72 43.80
CA LEU A 364 9.36 12.82 45.26
C LEU A 364 9.13 14.25 45.79
N PHE A 365 9.12 15.28 44.94
CA PHE A 365 9.10 16.68 45.40
C PHE A 365 7.87 17.51 44.98
N LEU A 366 7.08 17.08 43.98
CA LEU A 366 6.09 17.96 43.33
C LEU A 366 4.62 17.70 43.67
N SER A 367 4.31 17.06 44.81
CA SER A 367 2.92 16.81 45.26
C SER A 367 2.36 17.87 46.21
N LEU A 368 3.06 18.98 46.43
CA LEU A 368 2.61 20.11 47.25
C LEU A 368 2.83 21.41 46.46
N LEU A 369 1.74 22.13 46.18
CA LEU A 369 1.62 23.53 45.74
C LEU A 369 1.03 23.78 44.33
N LEU A 370 -0.29 24.03 44.34
CA LEU A 370 -1.05 25.10 43.66
C LEU A 370 -1.58 24.91 42.21
N PRO A 371 -2.71 25.60 41.87
CA PRO A 371 -3.68 25.20 40.85
C PRO A 371 -3.69 26.05 39.56
N SER A 372 -4.45 25.54 38.60
CA SER A 372 -4.69 25.92 37.20
C SER A 372 -5.19 27.35 36.93
N VAL A 373 -4.71 27.94 35.81
CA VAL A 373 -5.37 29.03 35.07
C VAL A 373 -5.35 28.72 33.57
N GLY A 374 -6.50 28.84 32.89
CA GLY A 374 -6.65 28.68 31.44
C GLY A 374 -6.90 30.00 30.73
N LEU A 375 -6.58 30.07 29.43
CA LEU A 375 -6.90 31.20 28.53
C LEU A 375 -7.05 30.73 27.05
N PRO A 376 -7.68 31.53 26.15
CA PRO A 376 -8.68 31.06 25.16
C PRO A 376 -8.21 31.02 23.69
N VAL A 377 -9.11 30.47 22.85
CA VAL A 377 -9.03 30.23 21.39
C VAL A 377 -9.25 31.51 20.57
N GLN A 378 -8.46 31.72 19.50
CA GLN A 378 -8.66 32.78 18.49
C GLN A 378 -9.27 32.24 17.18
N ARG A 379 -10.18 33.03 16.58
CA ARG A 379 -10.88 32.82 15.29
C ARG A 379 -10.01 33.19 14.08
N THR A 380 -10.26 32.51 12.96
CA THR A 380 -9.66 32.71 11.63
C THR A 380 -10.29 33.88 10.86
N LYS A 381 -9.49 34.55 10.01
CA LYS A 381 -9.91 35.58 9.04
C LYS A 381 -10.09 34.97 7.64
N ALA A 382 -11.08 35.48 6.90
CA ALA A 382 -11.32 35.21 5.49
C ALA A 382 -10.37 36.01 4.58
N HIS A 383 -9.94 35.41 3.46
CA HIS A 383 -9.21 36.08 2.38
C HIS A 383 -10.01 36.15 1.08
N SER A 384 -9.74 37.22 0.34
CA SER A 384 -10.48 37.80 -0.77
C SER A 384 -10.32 37.08 -2.12
N GLN A 385 -11.33 37.27 -2.97
CA GLN A 385 -11.39 36.87 -4.39
C GLN A 385 -10.22 37.43 -5.20
N GLU A 386 -9.18 36.63 -5.41
CA GLU A 386 -8.28 36.73 -6.57
C GLU A 386 -7.51 35.41 -6.75
N SER A 387 -8.23 34.37 -7.17
CA SER A 387 -7.84 33.46 -8.27
C SER A 387 -8.64 32.15 -8.25
N SER A 388 -9.22 31.79 -9.39
CA SER A 388 -10.19 30.69 -9.53
C SER A 388 -9.60 29.26 -9.45
N PHE A 389 -8.29 29.11 -9.33
CA PHE A 389 -7.62 27.81 -9.32
C PHE A 389 -7.20 27.43 -7.91
N VAL A 390 -7.68 26.29 -7.42
CA VAL A 390 -7.23 25.68 -6.18
C VAL A 390 -5.97 24.85 -6.50
N VAL A 391 -4.80 25.39 -6.17
CA VAL A 391 -3.48 24.81 -6.50
C VAL A 391 -2.67 24.65 -5.23
N ASP A 392 -2.04 23.48 -5.09
CA ASP A 392 -1.17 23.12 -3.96
C ASP A 392 -1.88 23.16 -2.60
N ASP A 393 -3.21 23.07 -2.67
CA ASP A 393 -4.10 22.97 -1.53
C ASP A 393 -4.37 21.50 -1.19
N PHE A 394 -3.82 21.09 -0.05
CA PHE A 394 -3.96 19.77 0.52
C PHE A 394 -5.01 19.73 1.65
N ASN A 395 -6.04 20.56 1.57
CA ASN A 395 -7.26 20.46 2.39
C ASN A 395 -8.25 19.45 1.79
N PHE A 396 -9.03 18.83 2.68
CA PHE A 396 -10.20 18.03 2.29
C PHE A 396 -11.40 18.95 2.06
N TYR A 397 -12.13 18.69 0.98
CA TYR A 397 -13.38 19.35 0.65
C TYR A 397 -14.48 18.30 0.59
N GLU A 398 -15.57 18.52 1.34
CA GLU A 398 -16.74 17.66 1.28
C GLU A 398 -17.46 17.82 -0.06
N ILE A 399 -18.02 16.72 -0.56
CA ILE A 399 -18.86 16.77 -1.76
C ILE A 399 -20.05 17.70 -1.46
N PRO A 400 -20.25 18.76 -2.26
CA PRO A 400 -21.38 19.65 -2.08
C PRO A 400 -22.71 18.89 -2.16
N ALA A 401 -23.67 19.26 -1.31
CA ALA A 401 -25.04 18.74 -1.35
C ALA A 401 -25.84 19.33 -2.53
N SER A 402 -25.28 19.23 -3.73
CA SER A 402 -25.90 19.65 -4.99
C SER A 402 -26.61 18.47 -5.63
N GLY A 403 -27.87 18.66 -6.00
CA GLY A 403 -28.58 17.70 -6.86
C GLY A 403 -27.82 17.48 -8.18
N ARG A 404 -28.04 16.33 -8.80
CA ARG A 404 -27.47 16.01 -10.11
C ARG A 404 -27.91 17.02 -11.16
N PRO A 405 -26.98 17.57 -11.97
CA PRO A 405 -27.34 18.56 -12.96
C PRO A 405 -28.19 17.95 -14.09
N PRO A 406 -29.16 18.72 -14.64
CA PRO A 406 -29.86 18.31 -15.86
C PRO A 406 -28.89 18.09 -17.02
N LYS A 407 -29.20 17.14 -17.91
CA LYS A 407 -28.41 16.88 -19.13
C LYS A 407 -28.25 18.17 -19.94
N GLY A 408 -27.03 18.47 -20.37
CA GLY A 408 -26.67 19.62 -21.20
C GLY A 408 -26.64 20.97 -20.47
N GLN A 409 -26.99 21.03 -19.18
CA GLN A 409 -26.86 22.26 -18.39
C GLN A 409 -25.52 22.31 -17.67
N VAL A 410 -24.95 23.52 -17.61
CA VAL A 410 -23.68 23.75 -16.92
C VAL A 410 -23.93 23.87 -15.42
N TYR A 411 -23.30 22.98 -14.67
CA TYR A 411 -23.11 23.08 -13.23
C TYR A 411 -21.76 23.71 -12.94
N VAL A 412 -21.71 24.63 -11.99
CA VAL A 412 -20.44 25.21 -11.52
C VAL A 412 -20.14 24.61 -10.16
N ASP A 413 -19.03 23.86 -10.05
CA ASP A 413 -18.59 23.31 -8.78
C ASP A 413 -18.35 24.47 -7.79
N PRO A 414 -19.03 24.49 -6.62
CA PRO A 414 -18.97 25.63 -5.71
C PRO A 414 -17.63 25.75 -4.99
N VAL A 415 -16.80 24.70 -4.99
CA VAL A 415 -15.48 24.65 -4.34
C VAL A 415 -14.37 24.95 -5.34
N PHE A 416 -14.37 24.24 -6.47
CA PHE A 416 -13.29 24.32 -7.46
C PHE A 416 -13.61 25.23 -8.65
N HIS A 417 -14.85 25.73 -8.73
CA HIS A 417 -15.34 26.64 -9.77
C HIS A 417 -15.26 26.09 -11.21
N SER A 418 -15.00 24.79 -11.34
CA SER A 418 -15.03 24.08 -12.62
C SER A 418 -16.44 24.03 -13.18
N ARG A 419 -16.53 24.19 -14.50
CA ARG A 419 -17.77 24.09 -15.26
C ARG A 419 -17.95 22.64 -15.69
N ILE A 420 -18.97 21.98 -15.16
CA ILE A 420 -19.27 20.57 -15.36
C ILE A 420 -20.60 20.45 -16.11
N THR A 421 -20.63 19.66 -17.18
CA THR A 421 -21.85 19.39 -17.94
C THR A 421 -22.13 17.89 -17.96
N ARG A 422 -23.35 17.48 -17.61
CA ARG A 422 -23.83 16.09 -17.77
C ARG A 422 -24.17 15.83 -19.23
N ILE A 423 -23.52 14.84 -19.83
CA ILE A 423 -23.57 14.57 -21.27
C ILE A 423 -24.65 13.55 -21.61
N THR A 424 -24.79 12.52 -20.78
CA THR A 424 -25.77 11.47 -20.97
C THR A 424 -26.82 11.50 -19.86
N ASP A 425 -28.03 11.06 -20.20
CA ASP A 425 -29.03 10.60 -19.24
C ASP A 425 -29.28 9.12 -19.47
N ALA A 426 -28.43 8.26 -18.90
CA ALA A 426 -28.35 6.85 -19.26
C ALA A 426 -29.71 6.11 -19.17
N PRO A 427 -30.57 6.33 -18.15
CA PRO A 427 -31.90 5.73 -18.13
C PRO A 427 -32.78 6.05 -19.34
N VAL A 428 -32.61 7.23 -19.93
CA VAL A 428 -33.39 7.71 -21.08
C VAL A 428 -32.69 7.39 -22.39
N ASP A 429 -31.42 7.76 -22.50
CA ASP A 429 -30.66 7.71 -23.75
C ASP A 429 -30.07 6.33 -24.05
N VAL A 430 -29.92 5.50 -23.01
CA VAL A 430 -29.21 4.22 -23.04
C VAL A 430 -30.10 3.12 -22.43
N PRO A 431 -31.29 2.86 -23.02
CA PRO A 431 -32.24 1.89 -22.49
C PRO A 431 -31.67 0.48 -22.60
N GLY A 432 -31.80 -0.34 -21.56
CA GLY A 432 -31.27 -1.71 -21.53
C GLY A 432 -31.91 -2.64 -20.53
N ARG A 433 -31.60 -3.93 -20.64
CA ARG A 433 -32.24 -5.00 -19.83
C ARG A 433 -31.80 -4.99 -18.36
N HIS A 434 -30.57 -4.59 -18.05
CA HIS A 434 -30.02 -4.56 -16.68
C HIS A 434 -29.02 -3.39 -16.54
N ASN A 435 -29.31 -2.43 -15.64
CA ASN A 435 -28.54 -1.22 -15.30
C ASN A 435 -28.29 -0.23 -16.47
N HIS A 436 -28.64 1.04 -16.30
CA HIS A 436 -28.44 2.07 -17.32
C HIS A 436 -27.06 2.73 -17.16
N TYR A 437 -26.26 2.70 -18.23
CA TYR A 437 -24.83 2.97 -18.13
C TYR A 437 -24.23 3.66 -19.35
N ALA A 438 -23.52 4.76 -19.12
CA ALA A 438 -22.65 5.43 -20.07
C ALA A 438 -21.32 5.82 -19.38
N GLN A 439 -20.19 5.32 -19.89
CA GLN A 439 -18.86 5.60 -19.31
C GLN A 439 -17.84 5.99 -20.38
N PRO A 440 -16.83 6.82 -20.05
CA PRO A 440 -15.78 7.20 -20.99
C PRO A 440 -14.79 6.08 -21.37
N GLY A 441 -14.87 4.87 -20.79
CA GLY A 441 -13.89 3.78 -20.97
C GLY A 441 -12.61 3.95 -20.12
N TYR A 442 -11.62 3.05 -20.25
CA TYR A 442 -10.39 3.08 -19.44
C TYR A 442 -9.59 4.39 -19.65
N PRO A 443 -8.91 4.96 -18.63
CA PRO A 443 -8.34 6.32 -18.66
C PRO A 443 -7.41 6.64 -19.84
N LYS A 444 -6.76 5.63 -20.40
CA LYS A 444 -5.84 5.73 -21.55
C LYS A 444 -6.56 5.92 -22.90
N HIS A 445 -7.86 5.63 -22.98
CA HIS A 445 -8.62 5.70 -24.23
C HIS A 445 -8.97 7.14 -24.62
N ASP A 446 -8.76 7.49 -25.89
CA ASP A 446 -9.28 8.74 -26.43
C ASP A 446 -10.78 8.64 -26.69
N ILE A 447 -11.55 9.34 -25.87
CA ILE A 447 -13.01 9.39 -25.98
C ILE A 447 -13.45 10.32 -27.14
N GLU A 448 -12.68 11.36 -27.45
CA GLU A 448 -13.02 12.41 -28.40
C GLU A 448 -12.24 12.22 -29.72
N ASN A 449 -12.91 12.42 -30.86
CA ASN A 449 -12.29 12.29 -32.18
C ASN A 449 -11.38 13.49 -32.52
N ALA A 450 -10.64 13.40 -33.62
CA ALA A 450 -9.60 14.36 -34.03
C ALA A 450 -10.05 15.84 -34.01
N ASP A 451 -11.27 16.14 -34.44
CA ASP A 451 -11.80 17.50 -34.51
C ASP A 451 -12.67 17.91 -33.30
N GLY A 452 -12.93 16.99 -32.37
CA GLY A 452 -13.79 17.21 -31.22
C GLY A 452 -15.25 17.44 -31.56
N SER A 453 -15.74 16.77 -32.61
CA SER A 453 -17.15 16.72 -32.99
C SER A 453 -17.89 15.52 -32.39
N MET A 454 -17.20 14.40 -32.17
CA MET A 454 -17.80 13.14 -31.74
C MET A 454 -17.10 12.52 -30.53
N LEU A 455 -17.88 11.77 -29.76
CA LEU A 455 -17.44 10.96 -28.63
C LEU A 455 -17.72 9.48 -28.91
N ILE A 456 -16.83 8.61 -28.47
CA ILE A 456 -17.08 7.17 -28.34
C ILE A 456 -17.34 6.83 -26.87
N VAL A 457 -18.54 6.32 -26.59
CA VAL A 457 -19.03 6.08 -25.22
C VAL A 457 -19.35 4.60 -25.06
N GLN A 458 -18.93 4.02 -23.94
CA GLN A 458 -19.21 2.62 -23.62
C GLN A 458 -20.59 2.49 -22.97
N SER A 459 -21.41 1.55 -23.46
CA SER A 459 -22.73 1.22 -22.91
C SER A 459 -22.93 -0.29 -22.74
N PHE A 460 -23.63 -0.68 -21.66
CA PHE A 460 -24.04 -2.07 -21.39
C PHE A 460 -25.49 -2.39 -21.72
N SER A 461 -26.25 -1.42 -22.20
CA SER A 461 -27.70 -1.53 -22.29
C SER A 461 -28.18 -2.48 -23.40
N GLY A 462 -27.30 -2.82 -24.34
CA GLY A 462 -27.59 -3.79 -25.40
C GLY A 462 -26.36 -4.33 -26.11
N SER A 463 -25.20 -4.35 -25.43
CA SER A 463 -23.91 -4.77 -26.01
C SER A 463 -23.49 -3.90 -27.20
N CYS A 464 -23.26 -2.60 -26.96
CA CYS A 464 -22.82 -1.68 -28.02
C CYS A 464 -21.90 -0.57 -27.50
N TRP A 465 -20.97 -0.16 -28.36
CA TRP A 465 -20.33 1.14 -28.24
C TRP A 465 -21.20 2.18 -28.94
N GLN A 466 -21.22 3.40 -28.42
CA GLN A 466 -22.11 4.43 -28.94
C GLN A 466 -21.31 5.65 -29.37
N ILE A 467 -21.68 6.22 -30.52
CA ILE A 467 -21.12 7.47 -31.01
C ILE A 467 -22.08 8.61 -30.67
N TRP A 468 -21.56 9.67 -30.08
CA TRP A 468 -22.32 10.81 -29.57
C TRP A 468 -21.76 12.12 -30.08
N ASN A 469 -22.59 13.17 -30.12
CA ASN A 469 -22.09 14.52 -30.34
C ASN A 469 -21.24 14.97 -29.13
N ALA A 470 -20.05 15.50 -29.38
CA ALA A 470 -19.17 16.08 -28.37
C ALA A 470 -19.56 17.50 -27.94
N ARG A 471 -20.66 18.03 -28.49
CA ARG A 471 -21.17 19.38 -28.30
C ARG A 471 -22.70 19.35 -28.14
N PRO A 472 -23.31 20.38 -27.50
CA PRO A 472 -24.76 20.46 -27.37
C PRO A 472 -25.45 20.30 -28.73
N PRO A 473 -26.56 19.55 -28.82
CA PRO A 473 -27.39 19.02 -27.71
C PRO A 473 -26.93 17.67 -27.11
N TYR A 474 -25.74 17.16 -27.44
CA TYR A 474 -25.22 15.87 -26.92
C TYR A 474 -26.14 14.68 -27.23
N ASN A 475 -26.64 14.64 -28.47
CA ASN A 475 -27.46 13.52 -28.93
C ASN A 475 -26.59 12.32 -29.32
N LYS A 476 -27.09 11.12 -29.06
CA LYS A 476 -26.53 9.88 -29.60
C LYS A 476 -26.68 9.89 -31.12
N ILE A 477 -25.57 9.72 -31.83
CA ILE A 477 -25.50 9.67 -33.29
C ILE A 477 -25.80 8.25 -33.76
N ARG A 478 -25.14 7.25 -33.15
CA ARG A 478 -25.21 5.84 -33.59
C ARG A 478 -24.87 4.87 -32.47
N GLU A 479 -25.39 3.66 -32.57
CA GLU A 479 -24.90 2.48 -31.84
C GLU A 479 -24.10 1.59 -32.78
N ILE A 480 -22.94 1.14 -32.34
CA ILE A 480 -22.10 0.16 -33.03
C ILE A 480 -22.41 -1.22 -32.43
N PRO A 481 -23.13 -2.10 -33.14
CA PRO A 481 -23.56 -3.38 -32.60
C PRO A 481 -22.39 -4.28 -32.19
N ALA A 482 -22.52 -5.01 -31.08
CA ALA A 482 -21.56 -6.06 -30.69
C ALA A 482 -21.32 -7.13 -31.76
N SER A 483 -22.21 -7.32 -32.73
CA SER A 483 -21.94 -8.21 -33.85
C SER A 483 -20.78 -7.72 -34.73
N LEU A 484 -20.62 -6.40 -34.91
CA LEU A 484 -19.53 -5.80 -35.70
C LEU A 484 -18.22 -5.76 -34.93
N ILE A 485 -18.28 -5.46 -33.65
CA ILE A 485 -17.08 -5.18 -32.85
C ILE A 485 -16.77 -6.22 -31.75
N GLY A 486 -17.72 -7.08 -31.36
CA GLY A 486 -17.57 -8.15 -30.36
C GLY A 486 -18.49 -7.99 -29.14
N TRP A 487 -18.72 -9.09 -28.40
CA TRP A 487 -19.40 -9.09 -27.09
C TRP A 487 -18.39 -9.01 -25.95
N GLY A 488 -18.79 -8.38 -24.84
CA GLY A 488 -18.05 -8.36 -23.59
C GLY A 488 -17.22 -7.10 -23.45
N MET A 489 -17.06 -6.66 -22.20
CA MET A 489 -15.92 -5.85 -21.83
C MET A 489 -14.67 -6.60 -22.28
N PRO A 490 -13.76 -5.92 -22.97
CA PRO A 490 -14.01 -4.91 -23.99
C PRO A 490 -13.03 -4.94 -25.16
N ILE A 491 -13.46 -4.17 -26.14
CA ILE A 491 -12.78 -3.82 -27.38
C ILE A 491 -12.06 -2.49 -27.14
N ASP A 492 -10.78 -2.43 -27.46
CA ASP A 492 -10.03 -1.16 -27.49
C ASP A 492 -10.27 -0.45 -28.83
N ALA A 493 -11.32 0.36 -28.88
CA ALA A 493 -11.55 1.26 -30.00
C ALA A 493 -10.72 2.54 -29.84
N ARG A 494 -10.07 3.02 -30.91
CA ARG A 494 -9.34 4.30 -30.93
C ARG A 494 -9.73 5.13 -32.13
N TRP A 495 -9.96 6.41 -31.92
CA TRP A 495 -10.08 7.37 -33.02
C TRP A 495 -8.78 7.44 -33.81
N ASP A 496 -8.90 7.58 -35.12
CA ASP A 496 -7.80 8.09 -35.92
C ASP A 496 -7.46 9.52 -35.44
N ASN A 497 -6.17 9.84 -35.48
CA ASN A 497 -5.68 11.11 -34.96
C ASN A 497 -5.85 12.26 -35.98
N ALA A 498 -6.03 11.94 -37.26
CA ALA A 498 -6.21 12.92 -38.33
C ALA A 498 -7.62 12.88 -38.90
N ASP A 499 -8.21 11.69 -39.07
CA ASP A 499 -9.53 11.52 -39.68
C ASP A 499 -10.63 11.40 -38.60
N PRO A 500 -11.52 12.40 -38.45
CA PRO A 500 -12.57 12.38 -37.45
C PRO A 500 -13.64 11.30 -37.69
N ASP A 501 -13.71 10.68 -38.87
CA ASP A 501 -14.69 9.65 -39.22
C ASP A 501 -14.22 8.22 -38.91
N ILE A 502 -12.92 8.03 -38.63
CA ILE A 502 -12.31 6.71 -38.56
C ILE A 502 -12.04 6.26 -37.13
N LEU A 503 -12.42 5.01 -36.85
CA LEU A 503 -12.08 4.26 -35.64
C LEU A 503 -11.29 3.01 -35.99
N TYR A 504 -10.32 2.64 -35.16
CA TYR A 504 -9.64 1.36 -35.20
C TYR A 504 -10.13 0.48 -34.05
N TYR A 505 -10.27 -0.81 -34.29
CA TYR A 505 -10.65 -1.78 -33.26
C TYR A 505 -10.18 -3.19 -33.65
N TYR A 506 -10.13 -4.10 -32.68
CA TYR A 506 -9.86 -5.51 -32.94
C TYR A 506 -11.00 -6.41 -32.44
N LYS A 507 -11.13 -7.58 -33.06
CA LYS A 507 -12.12 -8.61 -32.71
C LYS A 507 -11.51 -9.99 -32.93
N GLY A 508 -11.36 -10.76 -31.87
CA GLY A 508 -10.63 -12.03 -31.94
C GLY A 508 -9.21 -11.78 -32.43
N THR A 509 -8.80 -12.45 -33.51
CA THR A 509 -7.45 -12.31 -34.10
C THR A 509 -7.35 -11.22 -35.15
N GLN A 510 -8.43 -10.47 -35.41
CA GLN A 510 -8.53 -9.56 -36.54
C GLN A 510 -8.53 -8.10 -36.09
N PHE A 511 -7.83 -7.25 -36.83
CA PHE A 511 -7.75 -5.81 -36.63
C PHE A 511 -8.44 -5.08 -37.78
N PHE A 512 -9.21 -4.04 -37.47
CA PHE A 512 -10.13 -3.37 -38.39
C PHE A 512 -10.01 -1.86 -38.31
N LYS A 513 -10.34 -1.20 -39.43
CA LYS A 513 -10.77 0.20 -39.47
C LYS A 513 -12.28 0.28 -39.69
N TYR A 514 -12.94 1.26 -39.08
CA TYR A 514 -14.37 1.51 -39.17
C TYR A 514 -14.61 2.96 -39.55
N SER A 515 -15.45 3.19 -40.57
CA SER A 515 -15.98 4.51 -40.91
C SER A 515 -17.33 4.71 -40.24
N VAL A 516 -17.46 5.78 -39.47
CA VAL A 516 -18.69 6.15 -38.73
C VAL A 516 -19.79 6.57 -39.69
N THR A 517 -19.45 7.38 -40.70
CA THR A 517 -20.38 7.89 -41.71
C THR A 517 -20.92 6.77 -42.58
N ASP A 518 -20.04 5.92 -43.13
CA ASP A 518 -20.44 4.83 -44.01
C ASP A 518 -20.96 3.59 -43.26
N ASN A 519 -20.71 3.51 -41.94
CA ASN A 519 -21.01 2.36 -41.10
C ASN A 519 -20.38 1.06 -41.65
N LYS A 520 -19.13 1.14 -42.08
CA LYS A 520 -18.40 0.03 -42.72
C LYS A 520 -17.11 -0.27 -41.98
N SER A 521 -16.88 -1.56 -41.74
CA SER A 521 -15.60 -2.08 -41.25
C SER A 521 -14.79 -2.69 -42.39
N VAL A 522 -13.50 -2.38 -42.42
CA VAL A 522 -12.51 -2.99 -43.31
C VAL A 522 -11.44 -3.65 -42.46
N MET A 523 -11.19 -4.94 -42.68
CA MET A 523 -10.14 -5.67 -41.99
C MET A 523 -8.78 -5.19 -42.51
N LEU A 524 -7.91 -4.78 -41.58
CA LEU A 524 -6.53 -4.37 -41.84
C LEU A 524 -5.58 -5.57 -41.76
N HIS A 525 -5.77 -6.44 -40.78
CA HIS A 525 -4.88 -7.58 -40.54
C HIS A 525 -5.59 -8.73 -39.81
N ASP A 526 -5.10 -9.95 -40.00
CA ASP A 526 -5.51 -11.13 -39.23
C ASP A 526 -4.27 -11.82 -38.66
N PHE A 527 -4.02 -11.60 -37.38
CA PHE A 527 -2.84 -12.07 -36.66
C PHE A 527 -2.74 -13.60 -36.61
N LYS A 528 -3.84 -14.33 -36.82
CA LYS A 528 -3.81 -15.80 -36.87
C LYS A 528 -2.90 -16.30 -37.99
N LYS A 529 -2.78 -15.55 -39.09
CA LYS A 529 -1.95 -15.92 -40.24
C LYS A 529 -0.45 -15.86 -39.94
N ASP A 530 -0.04 -15.04 -38.98
CA ASP A 530 1.37 -14.89 -38.59
C ASP A 530 1.83 -15.96 -37.60
N PHE A 531 0.89 -16.68 -36.97
CA PHE A 531 1.15 -17.70 -35.95
C PHE A 531 0.36 -18.99 -36.24
N PRO A 532 0.62 -19.67 -37.37
CA PRO A 532 -0.17 -20.83 -37.81
C PRO A 532 -0.08 -22.05 -36.88
N ASP A 533 1.01 -22.16 -36.11
CA ASP A 533 1.28 -23.29 -35.21
C ASP A 533 0.77 -23.07 -33.77
N GLU A 534 0.29 -21.87 -33.45
CA GLU A 534 -0.23 -21.53 -32.11
C GLU A 534 -1.77 -21.51 -32.11
N PRO A 535 -2.44 -21.94 -31.03
CA PRO A 535 -3.89 -21.87 -30.90
C PRO A 535 -4.35 -20.44 -30.56
N VAL A 536 -4.04 -19.49 -31.45
CA VAL A 536 -4.35 -18.06 -31.26
C VAL A 536 -5.85 -17.84 -31.29
N VAL A 537 -6.33 -17.17 -30.25
CA VAL A 537 -7.74 -16.86 -30.02
C VAL A 537 -8.01 -15.36 -30.04
N ALA A 538 -7.00 -14.53 -29.70
CA ALA A 538 -7.13 -13.08 -29.81
C ALA A 538 -5.79 -12.37 -30.04
N ALA A 539 -5.86 -11.22 -30.71
CA ALA A 539 -4.85 -10.18 -30.67
C ALA A 539 -5.45 -8.97 -29.94
N THR A 540 -4.88 -8.59 -28.79
CA THR A 540 -5.54 -7.66 -27.86
C THR A 540 -4.54 -6.85 -27.06
N THR A 541 -4.95 -5.68 -26.60
CA THR A 541 -4.24 -4.87 -25.61
C THR A 541 -4.74 -5.08 -24.19
N LEU A 542 -5.81 -5.89 -24.02
CA LEU A 542 -6.53 -6.10 -22.77
C LEU A 542 -6.94 -4.79 -22.09
N GLU A 543 -7.50 -3.85 -22.86
CA GLU A 543 -8.16 -2.61 -22.40
C GLU A 543 -7.25 -1.51 -21.88
N GLU A 544 -6.15 -1.88 -21.27
CA GLU A 544 -5.25 -0.96 -20.57
C GLU A 544 -4.03 -0.57 -21.43
N GLY A 545 -4.08 -0.87 -22.73
CA GLY A 545 -3.07 -0.48 -23.69
C GLY A 545 -3.46 0.72 -24.53
N ASP A 546 -2.48 1.33 -25.21
CA ASP A 546 -2.73 2.36 -26.21
C ASP A 546 -1.86 2.15 -27.48
N ALA A 547 -2.21 2.89 -28.54
CA ALA A 547 -1.42 3.02 -29.76
C ALA A 547 -0.52 4.27 -29.69
N SER A 548 0.42 4.41 -30.63
CA SER A 548 1.12 5.69 -30.80
C SER A 548 0.12 6.81 -31.10
N ASP A 549 0.49 8.05 -30.79
CA ASP A 549 -0.37 9.23 -30.92
C ASP A 549 -0.83 9.45 -32.38
N ASP A 550 0.05 9.16 -33.34
CA ASP A 550 -0.25 9.19 -34.78
C ASP A 550 -1.05 7.97 -35.28
N ARG A 551 -1.39 7.03 -34.39
CA ARG A 551 -2.06 5.74 -34.66
C ARG A 551 -1.34 4.87 -35.67
N ARG A 552 -0.05 5.10 -35.92
CA ARG A 552 0.73 4.28 -36.84
C ARG A 552 1.17 2.98 -36.20
N TYR A 553 1.71 3.03 -34.99
CA TYR A 553 2.28 1.89 -34.28
C TYR A 553 1.33 1.37 -33.22
N TRP A 554 1.12 0.05 -33.24
CA TRP A 554 0.23 -0.66 -32.34
C TRP A 554 0.96 -1.82 -31.70
N ALA A 555 0.74 -2.06 -30.41
CA ALA A 555 1.27 -3.21 -29.71
C ALA A 555 0.15 -4.20 -29.43
N PHE A 556 0.38 -5.50 -29.61
CA PHE A 556 -0.64 -6.53 -29.31
C PHE A 556 -0.07 -7.72 -28.54
N LEU A 557 -0.87 -8.23 -27.62
CA LEU A 557 -0.72 -9.54 -27.01
C LEU A 557 -1.34 -10.56 -27.96
N ILE A 558 -0.57 -11.56 -28.36
CA ILE A 558 -1.06 -12.70 -29.13
C ILE A 558 -1.51 -13.75 -28.13
N ARG A 559 -2.80 -13.75 -27.82
CA ARG A 559 -3.41 -14.57 -26.77
C ARG A 559 -3.85 -15.91 -27.35
N CYS A 560 -3.52 -16.96 -26.62
CA CYS A 560 -3.81 -18.36 -26.89
C CYS A 560 -4.63 -18.97 -25.75
N LYS A 561 -5.27 -20.10 -26.02
CA LYS A 561 -6.01 -20.88 -25.01
C LYS A 561 -5.53 -22.32 -25.02
N ASP A 562 -5.13 -22.80 -23.85
CA ASP A 562 -4.78 -24.20 -23.59
C ASP A 562 -5.64 -24.73 -22.42
N PRO A 563 -6.71 -25.50 -22.72
CA PRO A 563 -7.57 -26.09 -21.69
C PRO A 563 -6.84 -27.06 -20.75
N GLU A 564 -5.72 -27.67 -21.16
CA GLU A 564 -4.99 -28.63 -20.33
C GLU A 564 -4.31 -27.95 -19.13
N ARG A 565 -4.05 -26.63 -19.21
CA ARG A 565 -3.55 -25.83 -18.08
C ARG A 565 -4.50 -25.83 -16.88
N ILE A 566 -5.80 -26.01 -17.10
CA ILE A 566 -6.80 -26.13 -16.02
C ILE A 566 -6.49 -27.32 -15.12
N LYS A 567 -6.09 -28.47 -15.71
CA LYS A 567 -5.70 -29.67 -14.97
C LYS A 567 -4.45 -29.45 -14.12
N GLN A 568 -3.61 -28.49 -14.51
CA GLN A 568 -2.41 -28.07 -13.78
C GLN A 568 -2.67 -26.94 -12.78
N LYS A 569 -3.93 -26.56 -12.53
CA LYS A 569 -4.34 -25.41 -11.69
C LYS A 569 -3.74 -24.07 -12.17
N ARG A 570 -3.61 -23.88 -13.48
CA ARG A 570 -3.12 -22.65 -14.12
C ARG A 570 -4.22 -22.01 -14.96
N ASP A 571 -4.09 -20.71 -15.24
CA ASP A 571 -4.99 -20.00 -16.16
C ASP A 571 -4.99 -20.69 -17.54
N PRO A 572 -6.15 -21.07 -18.12
CA PRO A 572 -6.21 -21.60 -19.47
C PRO A 572 -5.70 -20.64 -20.54
N TRP A 573 -5.68 -19.33 -20.29
CA TRP A 573 -5.23 -18.32 -21.24
C TRP A 573 -3.74 -18.01 -21.05
N TYR A 574 -3.03 -17.80 -22.16
CA TYR A 574 -1.65 -17.32 -22.13
C TYR A 574 -1.32 -16.44 -23.33
N ASN A 575 -0.26 -15.64 -23.22
CA ASN A 575 0.30 -14.87 -24.32
C ASN A 575 1.42 -15.69 -25.00
N ALA A 576 1.24 -16.03 -26.27
CA ALA A 576 2.25 -16.72 -27.08
C ALA A 576 3.34 -15.77 -27.57
N ALA A 577 2.97 -14.53 -27.88
CA ALA A 577 3.88 -13.50 -28.35
C ALA A 577 3.38 -12.10 -27.99
N TYR A 578 4.31 -11.14 -28.04
CA TYR A 578 4.07 -9.71 -27.99
C TYR A 578 4.53 -9.14 -29.33
N VAL A 579 3.69 -8.37 -30.01
CA VAL A 579 4.02 -7.87 -31.35
C VAL A 579 3.86 -6.37 -31.44
N VAL A 580 4.67 -5.76 -32.30
CA VAL A 580 4.44 -4.41 -32.79
C VAL A 580 4.02 -4.46 -34.25
N TYR A 581 2.88 -3.84 -34.52
CA TYR A 581 2.29 -3.69 -35.84
C TYR A 581 2.45 -2.24 -36.31
N ASP A 582 3.10 -2.04 -37.46
CA ASP A 582 3.11 -0.76 -38.19
C ASP A 582 1.95 -0.77 -39.19
N LYS A 583 0.92 0.04 -38.93
CA LYS A 583 -0.27 0.14 -39.78
C LYS A 583 0.04 0.70 -41.17
N ASP A 584 1.07 1.54 -41.28
CA ASP A 584 1.42 2.23 -42.53
C ASP A 584 2.84 1.87 -43.00
N TYR A 585 3.13 0.57 -43.01
CA TYR A 585 4.43 0.07 -43.45
C TYR A 585 4.65 0.39 -44.95
N HIS A 586 5.64 1.23 -45.25
CA HIS A 586 5.98 1.77 -46.58
C HIS A 586 4.90 2.64 -47.26
N GLY A 587 3.96 3.24 -46.53
CA GLY A 587 3.05 4.27 -47.09
C GLY A 587 2.00 3.74 -48.07
N LYS A 588 1.55 2.48 -47.91
CA LYS A 588 0.67 1.78 -48.88
C LYS A 588 -0.57 1.15 -48.25
N ASP A 589 -1.01 1.57 -47.06
CA ASP A 589 -2.10 0.91 -46.31
C ASP A 589 -1.87 -0.61 -46.12
N LYS A 590 -0.62 -1.05 -46.14
CA LYS A 590 -0.21 -2.45 -45.98
C LYS A 590 0.47 -2.62 -44.64
N GLY A 591 -0.30 -2.72 -43.57
CA GLY A 591 0.31 -2.86 -42.26
C GLY A 591 1.02 -4.20 -42.08
N LYS A 592 2.03 -4.23 -41.21
CA LYS A 592 2.92 -5.37 -41.01
C LYS A 592 3.35 -5.47 -39.55
N ILE A 593 3.49 -6.71 -39.05
CA ILE A 593 4.25 -6.96 -37.82
C ILE A 593 5.73 -6.66 -38.09
N ILE A 594 6.26 -5.65 -37.41
CA ILE A 594 7.65 -5.21 -37.56
C ILE A 594 8.55 -5.74 -36.46
N SER A 595 7.99 -6.20 -35.34
CA SER A 595 8.75 -6.71 -34.19
C SER A 595 7.93 -7.71 -33.41
N THR A 596 8.59 -8.78 -32.93
CA THR A 596 7.95 -9.87 -32.19
C THR A 596 8.85 -10.29 -31.04
N LEU A 597 8.30 -10.38 -29.84
CA LEU A 597 8.94 -10.96 -28.67
C LEU A 597 8.22 -12.23 -28.26
N THR A 598 8.95 -13.35 -28.26
CA THR A 598 8.48 -14.65 -27.77
C THR A 598 9.28 -15.02 -26.53
N ASN A 599 8.64 -15.06 -25.35
CA ASN A 599 9.28 -15.47 -24.10
C ASN A 599 8.48 -16.59 -23.42
N LYS A 600 9.16 -17.68 -23.07
CA LYS A 600 8.54 -18.87 -22.45
C LYS A 600 8.41 -18.78 -20.93
N GLN A 601 8.90 -17.72 -20.30
CA GLN A 601 8.79 -17.53 -18.85
C GLN A 601 7.32 -17.34 -18.39
N PRO A 602 6.90 -17.86 -17.22
CA PRO A 602 5.51 -17.77 -16.77
C PRO A 602 4.95 -16.35 -16.64
N ALA A 603 5.69 -15.41 -16.04
CA ALA A 603 5.24 -14.01 -15.90
C ALA A 603 4.95 -13.35 -17.27
N TRP A 604 5.70 -13.76 -18.30
CA TRP A 604 5.52 -13.32 -19.68
C TRP A 604 4.38 -14.02 -20.40
N ARG A 605 3.89 -15.13 -19.89
CA ARG A 605 2.70 -15.77 -20.47
C ARG A 605 1.42 -15.19 -19.91
N GLU A 606 1.49 -14.39 -18.86
CA GLU A 606 0.34 -13.98 -18.05
C GLU A 606 0.22 -12.45 -17.93
N ALA A 607 0.98 -11.66 -18.69
CA ALA A 607 0.87 -10.20 -18.70
C ALA A 607 -0.56 -9.72 -19.05
N GLY A 608 -1.04 -8.76 -18.27
CA GLY A 608 -2.40 -8.25 -18.25
C GLY A 608 -2.68 -7.09 -19.18
N PHE A 609 -1.68 -6.46 -19.80
CA PHE A 609 -1.85 -5.51 -20.91
C PHE A 609 -0.55 -5.29 -21.69
N ILE A 610 -0.66 -4.62 -22.85
CA ILE A 610 0.48 -4.09 -23.61
C ILE A 610 0.11 -2.71 -24.15
N SER A 611 1.03 -1.74 -24.10
CA SER A 611 0.80 -0.38 -24.57
C SER A 611 1.95 0.11 -25.42
N MET A 612 1.65 0.77 -26.53
CA MET A 612 2.61 1.58 -27.28
C MET A 612 2.77 2.94 -26.59
N SER A 613 3.95 3.53 -26.66
CA SER A 613 4.19 4.90 -26.19
C SER A 613 3.65 5.94 -27.18
N PRO A 614 3.35 7.17 -26.75
CA PRO A 614 2.83 8.20 -27.65
C PRO A 614 3.69 8.46 -28.90
N SER A 615 5.02 8.43 -28.79
CA SER A 615 5.90 8.58 -29.98
C SER A 615 6.01 7.31 -30.84
N GLY A 616 5.52 6.18 -30.34
CA GLY A 616 5.73 4.87 -30.94
C GLY A 616 7.15 4.34 -30.81
N ARG A 617 8.01 4.89 -29.94
CA ARG A 617 9.38 4.40 -29.72
C ARG A 617 9.46 3.25 -28.72
N TYR A 618 8.52 3.17 -27.78
CA TYR A 618 8.58 2.21 -26.69
C TYR A 618 7.32 1.35 -26.59
N VAL A 619 7.49 0.15 -26.05
CA VAL A 619 6.41 -0.80 -25.77
C VAL A 619 6.42 -1.16 -24.30
N TRP A 620 5.35 -0.85 -23.60
CA TRP A 620 5.17 -1.23 -22.21
C TRP A 620 4.38 -2.54 -22.12
N ILE A 621 4.93 -3.52 -21.41
CA ILE A 621 4.26 -4.79 -21.14
C ILE A 621 3.86 -4.81 -19.65
N GLY A 622 2.55 -4.84 -19.39
CA GLY A 622 1.96 -4.85 -18.06
C GLY A 622 2.41 -6.04 -17.21
N ASP A 623 2.37 -5.91 -15.89
CA ASP A 623 2.79 -6.92 -14.89
C ASP A 623 4.27 -7.33 -14.90
N THR A 624 4.99 -7.05 -15.98
CA THR A 624 6.45 -7.26 -16.05
C THR A 624 7.24 -6.08 -15.50
N HIS A 625 6.58 -4.94 -15.28
CA HIS A 625 7.18 -3.65 -14.93
C HIS A 625 8.24 -3.15 -15.94
N ARG A 626 8.19 -3.61 -17.19
CA ARG A 626 9.23 -3.33 -18.20
C ARG A 626 8.72 -2.56 -19.40
N VAL A 627 9.54 -1.61 -19.82
CA VAL A 627 9.35 -0.88 -21.08
C VAL A 627 10.49 -1.22 -22.03
N TYR A 628 10.11 -1.68 -23.22
CA TYR A 628 10.99 -2.11 -24.29
C TYR A 628 11.17 -1.00 -25.31
N GLN A 629 12.31 -1.00 -25.99
CA GLN A 629 12.39 -0.38 -27.32
C GLN A 629 11.37 -1.05 -28.25
N ARG A 630 10.84 -0.33 -29.24
CA ARG A 630 9.83 -0.85 -30.16
C ARG A 630 10.23 -2.17 -30.83
N ASP A 631 11.52 -2.35 -31.09
CA ASP A 631 12.07 -3.55 -31.72
C ASP A 631 12.32 -4.72 -30.75
N PHE A 632 11.99 -4.54 -29.47
CA PHE A 632 12.27 -5.46 -28.37
C PHE A 632 13.76 -5.80 -28.15
N SER A 633 14.69 -5.02 -28.73
CA SER A 633 16.14 -5.26 -28.62
C SER A 633 16.67 -5.06 -27.20
N SER A 634 16.03 -4.19 -26.43
CA SER A 634 16.40 -3.85 -25.06
C SER A 634 15.18 -3.38 -24.28
N TYR A 635 15.29 -3.40 -22.94
CA TYR A 635 14.24 -2.96 -22.04
C TYR A 635 14.80 -2.28 -20.80
N ARG A 636 13.90 -1.62 -20.06
CA ARG A 636 14.14 -1.04 -18.74
C ARG A 636 13.07 -1.50 -17.77
N ASP A 637 13.46 -1.83 -16.55
CA ASP A 637 12.54 -2.04 -15.43
C ASP A 637 12.16 -0.67 -14.82
N LEU A 638 10.87 -0.37 -14.74
CA LEU A 638 10.36 0.90 -14.24
C LEU A 638 10.05 0.89 -12.74
N GLY A 639 9.88 -0.28 -12.11
CA GLY A 639 9.46 -0.36 -10.71
C GLY A 639 8.22 0.49 -10.41
N CYS A 640 7.24 0.47 -11.32
CA CYS A 640 5.99 1.23 -11.27
C CYS A 640 4.79 0.29 -11.09
N SER A 641 3.73 0.75 -10.43
CA SER A 641 2.48 -0.01 -10.33
C SER A 641 1.75 -0.10 -11.69
N ASN A 642 0.76 -1.00 -11.80
CA ASN A 642 -0.08 -1.11 -13.00
C ASN A 642 -1.03 0.08 -13.20
N HIS A 643 -1.37 0.82 -12.14
CA HIS A 643 -2.16 2.06 -12.22
C HIS A 643 -1.29 3.25 -12.63
N ALA A 644 -0.84 3.23 -13.87
CA ALA A 644 0.08 4.19 -14.43
C ALA A 644 -0.20 4.43 -15.91
N ASP A 645 0.26 5.57 -16.41
CA ASP A 645 0.06 5.94 -17.80
C ASP A 645 1.29 6.64 -18.40
N MET A 646 1.43 6.54 -19.71
CA MET A 646 2.48 7.24 -20.47
C MET A 646 2.02 8.65 -20.80
N ALA A 647 2.92 9.61 -20.72
CA ALA A 647 2.66 11.02 -21.00
C ALA A 647 3.90 11.72 -21.55
N PHE A 648 3.75 12.98 -21.95
CA PHE A 648 4.87 13.87 -22.21
C PHE A 648 5.12 14.80 -21.01
N SER A 649 6.39 14.95 -20.60
CA SER A 649 6.81 15.97 -19.65
C SER A 649 6.70 17.38 -20.24
N ASP A 650 6.87 18.43 -19.42
CA ASP A 650 6.90 19.82 -19.87
C ASP A 650 8.01 20.14 -20.88
N GLU A 651 9.04 19.30 -20.94
CA GLU A 651 10.14 19.35 -21.90
C GLU A 651 9.90 18.47 -23.15
N GLY A 652 8.72 17.85 -23.27
CA GLY A 652 8.37 16.98 -24.40
C GLY A 652 9.02 15.59 -24.35
N ARG A 653 9.51 15.15 -23.19
CA ARG A 653 10.08 13.81 -23.02
C ARG A 653 8.99 12.79 -22.68
N GLU A 654 9.13 11.57 -23.18
CA GLU A 654 8.20 10.50 -22.83
C GLU A 654 8.49 9.97 -21.43
N VAL A 655 7.44 9.96 -20.61
CA VAL A 655 7.51 9.53 -19.21
C VAL A 655 6.39 8.55 -18.91
N VAL A 656 6.59 7.71 -17.89
CA VAL A 656 5.51 6.98 -17.22
C VAL A 656 5.21 7.67 -15.89
N VAL A 657 3.94 7.99 -15.66
CA VAL A 657 3.45 8.61 -14.43
C VAL A 657 2.77 7.53 -13.58
N CYS A 658 3.22 7.37 -12.35
CA CYS A 658 2.76 6.32 -11.44
C CYS A 658 2.86 6.76 -9.97
N GLY A 659 2.24 6.04 -9.05
CA GLY A 659 2.55 6.18 -7.63
C GLY A 659 3.75 5.34 -7.21
N GLY A 660 4.39 5.75 -6.12
CA GLY A 660 5.42 4.98 -5.44
C GLY A 660 5.62 5.47 -4.01
N GLU A 661 6.17 4.61 -3.16
CA GLU A 661 6.51 4.99 -1.79
C GLU A 661 7.75 5.88 -1.77
N ARG A 662 7.63 7.07 -1.17
CA ARG A 662 8.72 8.04 -1.08
C ARG A 662 9.32 8.05 0.30
N TYR A 663 10.65 7.94 0.36
CA TYR A 663 11.41 7.98 1.60
C TYR A 663 12.37 9.19 1.63
N SER A 664 12.60 9.73 2.81
CA SER A 664 13.73 10.64 3.09
C SER A 664 14.58 10.03 4.18
N GLY A 665 15.72 9.44 3.79
CA GLY A 665 16.48 8.54 4.66
C GLY A 665 15.61 7.36 5.08
N THR A 666 15.30 7.24 6.37
CA THR A 666 14.44 6.20 6.95
C THR A 666 13.00 6.64 7.20
N LYS A 667 12.65 7.91 6.89
CA LYS A 667 11.32 8.44 7.12
C LYS A 667 10.44 8.15 5.90
N ASP A 668 9.42 7.32 6.07
CA ASP A 668 8.33 7.18 5.10
C ASP A 668 7.60 8.53 4.99
N LEU A 669 7.57 9.08 3.77
CA LEU A 669 6.85 10.30 3.41
C LEU A 669 5.49 10.00 2.78
N GLY A 670 5.08 8.73 2.77
CA GLY A 670 3.87 8.20 2.18
C GLY A 670 4.04 7.85 0.70
N VAL A 671 2.91 7.52 0.06
CA VAL A 671 2.84 7.33 -1.39
C VAL A 671 2.87 8.70 -2.06
N TRP A 672 3.70 8.83 -3.08
CA TRP A 672 3.84 10.00 -3.93
C TRP A 672 3.66 9.60 -5.39
N TYR A 673 3.12 10.51 -6.18
CA TYR A 673 3.24 10.42 -7.63
C TYR A 673 4.68 10.69 -8.03
N LYS A 674 5.18 9.91 -8.98
CA LYS A 674 6.47 10.08 -9.65
C LYS A 674 6.25 9.98 -11.15
N MET A 675 7.09 10.67 -11.91
CA MET A 675 7.29 10.38 -13.32
C MET A 675 8.64 9.71 -13.52
N ILE A 676 8.73 8.81 -14.48
CA ILE A 676 9.95 8.08 -14.85
C ILE A 676 10.20 8.33 -16.32
N ASP A 677 11.37 8.84 -16.65
CA ASP A 677 11.78 9.09 -18.03
C ASP A 677 12.09 7.77 -18.76
N LEU A 678 11.48 7.55 -19.92
CA LEU A 678 11.64 6.31 -20.68
C LEU A 678 12.99 6.21 -21.40
N GLU A 679 13.61 7.34 -21.71
CA GLU A 679 14.90 7.38 -22.39
C GLU A 679 16.03 6.97 -21.45
N ASN A 680 16.08 7.54 -20.24
CA ASN A 680 17.20 7.34 -19.32
C ASN A 680 16.86 6.62 -18.00
N GLY A 681 15.58 6.40 -17.69
CA GLY A 681 15.13 5.72 -16.47
C GLY A 681 15.15 6.58 -15.21
N GLU A 682 15.55 7.85 -15.30
CA GLU A 682 15.54 8.76 -14.16
C GLU A 682 14.11 9.06 -13.74
N PHE A 683 13.84 8.99 -12.43
CA PHE A 683 12.53 9.35 -11.88
C PHE A 683 12.57 10.69 -11.14
N THR A 684 11.43 11.38 -11.14
CA THR A 684 11.20 12.61 -10.39
C THR A 684 9.94 12.47 -9.54
N TRP A 685 10.03 12.73 -8.24
CA TRP A 685 8.86 12.79 -7.36
C TRP A 685 8.08 14.09 -7.61
N LEU A 686 6.78 13.97 -7.85
CA LEU A 686 5.91 15.07 -8.26
C LEU A 686 5.11 15.63 -7.09
N SER A 687 4.25 14.82 -6.49
CA SER A 687 3.36 15.25 -5.42
C SER A 687 2.98 14.10 -4.49
N PRO A 688 2.57 14.37 -3.24
CA PRO A 688 1.96 13.35 -2.40
C PRO A 688 0.76 12.75 -3.15
N ALA A 689 0.59 11.44 -3.10
CA ALA A 689 -0.58 10.73 -3.61
C ALA A 689 -1.45 10.20 -2.46
N GLY A 690 -0.80 9.83 -1.35
CA GLY A 690 -1.41 9.07 -0.27
C GLY A 690 -1.83 7.66 -0.69
N LYS A 691 -2.36 6.89 0.26
CA LYS A 691 -2.84 5.53 0.03
C LYS A 691 -4.28 5.58 -0.50
N ALA A 692 -4.44 6.00 -1.76
CA ALA A 692 -5.71 6.03 -2.46
C ALA A 692 -5.66 5.07 -3.65
N ALA A 693 -6.80 4.52 -4.04
CA ALA A 693 -6.95 3.87 -5.32
C ALA A 693 -7.30 4.93 -6.37
N TYR A 694 -6.50 5.01 -7.44
CA TYR A 694 -6.58 6.06 -8.44
C TYR A 694 -6.33 5.55 -9.85
N HIS A 695 -6.83 6.32 -10.81
CA HIS A 695 -6.57 6.17 -12.23
C HIS A 695 -5.81 7.40 -12.74
N ILE A 696 -4.86 7.18 -13.66
CA ILE A 696 -4.03 8.23 -14.27
C ILE A 696 -4.34 8.27 -15.77
N SER A 697 -4.46 9.47 -16.33
CA SER A 697 -4.55 9.71 -17.77
C SER A 697 -3.48 10.71 -18.19
N GLY A 698 -2.62 10.28 -19.12
CA GLY A 698 -1.53 11.04 -19.72
C GLY A 698 -1.83 11.63 -21.09
N ASN A 699 -3.07 11.49 -21.59
CA ASN A 699 -3.50 11.76 -22.97
C ASN A 699 -3.32 13.20 -23.48
N SER A 700 -2.87 14.17 -22.68
CA SER A 700 -2.74 15.59 -23.06
C SER A 700 -1.53 15.86 -23.96
N HIS A 701 -1.42 15.17 -25.10
CA HIS A 701 -0.21 15.18 -25.93
C HIS A 701 0.06 16.55 -26.61
N ASP A 702 -0.99 17.33 -26.93
CA ASP A 702 -0.80 18.68 -27.53
C ASP A 702 -0.48 19.75 -26.47
N VAL A 703 -0.72 19.44 -25.20
CA VAL A 703 -0.43 20.31 -24.05
C VAL A 703 0.37 19.49 -23.02
N PRO A 704 1.64 19.21 -23.31
CA PRO A 704 2.45 18.30 -22.51
C PRO A 704 2.76 18.90 -21.13
N GLY A 705 3.23 18.05 -20.22
CA GLY A 705 3.61 18.45 -18.86
C GLY A 705 2.53 18.26 -17.81
N TRP A 706 1.45 17.53 -18.11
CA TRP A 706 0.34 17.33 -17.17
C TRP A 706 -0.27 15.93 -17.28
N ALA A 707 -0.69 15.38 -16.14
CA ALA A 707 -1.50 14.17 -16.07
C ALA A 707 -2.75 14.41 -15.22
N VAL A 708 -3.88 13.82 -15.62
CA VAL A 708 -5.11 13.78 -14.81
C VAL A 708 -5.07 12.58 -13.88
N VAL A 709 -5.48 12.79 -12.64
CA VAL A 709 -5.67 11.75 -11.64
C VAL A 709 -7.10 11.81 -11.13
N SER A 710 -7.78 10.66 -11.12
CA SER A 710 -9.09 10.50 -10.49
C SER A 710 -9.07 9.42 -9.42
N ILE A 711 -9.73 9.70 -8.29
CA ILE A 711 -9.76 8.81 -7.14
C ILE A 711 -11.14 8.17 -7.01
N TYR A 712 -11.15 6.85 -6.90
CA TYR A 712 -12.37 6.04 -6.91
C TYR A 712 -12.65 5.34 -5.59
N GLU A 713 -11.66 5.18 -4.72
CA GLU A 713 -11.88 4.64 -3.40
C GLU A 713 -11.93 5.79 -2.37
N PRO A 714 -13.13 6.23 -1.95
CA PRO A 714 -13.23 6.90 -0.67
C PRO A 714 -13.02 5.80 0.33
N THR A 715 -11.77 5.63 0.70
CA THR A 715 -11.33 4.92 1.89
C THR A 715 -12.41 4.73 2.94
N ALA A 716 -12.46 3.51 3.47
CA ALA A 716 -13.41 3.05 4.46
C ALA A 716 -13.86 4.17 5.43
N PRO A 717 -15.18 4.27 5.72
CA PRO A 717 -15.80 5.37 6.47
C PRO A 717 -15.24 5.61 7.90
N ALA A 718 -14.27 4.79 8.34
CA ALA A 718 -13.59 4.90 9.63
C ALA A 718 -12.28 5.71 9.60
N ARG A 719 -11.78 6.18 8.44
CA ARG A 719 -10.57 7.04 8.41
C ARG A 719 -10.89 8.53 8.22
N PRO A 720 -10.06 9.44 8.76
CA PRO A 720 -10.22 10.87 8.50
C PRO A 720 -10.06 11.15 7.00
N SER A 721 -11.01 11.89 6.44
CA SER A 721 -10.98 12.33 5.05
C SER A 721 -9.65 12.99 4.71
N LYS A 722 -9.10 12.63 3.56
CA LYS A 722 -7.83 13.18 3.05
C LYS A 722 -8.10 14.13 1.92
N TRP A 723 -7.13 15.00 1.66
CA TRP A 723 -7.26 16.06 0.67
C TRP A 723 -7.72 15.57 -0.70
N TYR A 724 -7.22 14.41 -1.12
CA TYR A 724 -7.45 13.84 -2.44
C TYR A 724 -8.79 13.09 -2.58
N ASP A 725 -9.55 12.90 -1.50
CA ASP A 725 -10.77 12.10 -1.52
C ASP A 725 -11.82 12.68 -2.45
N HIS A 726 -12.47 11.80 -3.22
CA HIS A 726 -13.49 12.15 -4.21
C HIS A 726 -13.07 13.22 -5.21
N SER A 727 -11.79 13.29 -5.57
CA SER A 727 -11.27 14.38 -6.42
C SER A 727 -10.80 13.93 -7.79
N ILE A 728 -10.93 14.85 -8.74
CA ILE A 728 -10.22 14.89 -10.01
C ILE A 728 -9.18 16.01 -9.88
N SER A 729 -7.92 15.67 -10.10
CA SER A 729 -6.79 16.59 -9.97
C SER A 729 -5.86 16.49 -11.18
N MET A 730 -5.14 17.57 -11.48
CA MET A 730 -4.08 17.60 -12.48
C MET A 730 -2.72 17.78 -11.80
N ILE A 731 -1.76 16.96 -12.20
CA ILE A 731 -0.39 16.96 -11.65
C ILE A 731 0.57 17.41 -12.74
N GLU A 732 1.45 18.36 -12.42
CA GLU A 732 2.50 18.82 -13.32
C GLU A 732 3.62 17.75 -13.45
N LEU A 733 4.08 17.53 -14.68
CA LEU A 733 5.13 16.57 -15.05
C LEU A 733 6.41 17.33 -15.44
N THR A 734 7.17 17.78 -14.44
CA THR A 734 8.40 18.59 -14.64
C THR A 734 9.58 18.05 -13.84
N ARG A 735 10.79 18.17 -14.40
CA ARG A 735 12.07 17.72 -13.79
C ARG A 735 12.63 18.69 -12.73
N ARG A 736 11.94 19.79 -12.46
CA ARG A 736 12.40 20.79 -11.48
C ARG A 736 12.67 20.12 -10.14
N LYS A 737 13.88 20.32 -9.59
CA LYS A 737 14.18 19.92 -8.21
C LYS A 737 13.19 20.65 -7.30
N ALA A 738 12.38 19.88 -6.58
CA ALA A 738 11.42 20.39 -5.61
C ALA A 738 12.01 21.55 -4.81
N PRO A 739 11.18 22.59 -4.57
CA PRO A 739 10.68 22.63 -3.22
C PRO A 739 9.19 22.36 -3.08
N GLU A 740 8.36 22.45 -4.12
CA GLU A 740 6.90 22.40 -3.93
C GLU A 740 6.20 21.59 -5.06
N PRO A 741 5.36 20.59 -4.72
CA PRO A 741 4.55 19.84 -5.70
C PRO A 741 3.54 20.77 -6.36
N ARG A 742 3.26 20.61 -7.67
CA ARG A 742 2.16 21.35 -8.33
C ARG A 742 0.96 20.45 -8.60
N VAL A 743 -0.11 20.65 -7.84
CA VAL A 743 -1.37 19.89 -7.95
C VAL A 743 -2.52 20.85 -8.08
N TRP A 744 -3.19 20.85 -9.24
CA TRP A 744 -4.42 21.59 -9.46
C TRP A 744 -5.63 20.71 -9.14
N ARG A 745 -6.44 21.13 -8.17
CA ARG A 745 -7.71 20.49 -7.81
C ARG A 745 -8.82 20.96 -8.77
N VAL A 746 -9.36 20.05 -9.56
CA VAL A 746 -10.27 20.40 -10.67
C VAL A 746 -11.73 20.24 -10.27
N ALA A 747 -12.15 19.09 -9.75
CA ALA A 747 -13.55 18.83 -9.46
C ALA A 747 -13.73 17.71 -8.44
N HIS A 748 -14.93 17.62 -7.85
CA HIS A 748 -15.38 16.41 -7.18
C HIS A 748 -15.82 15.33 -8.18
N THR A 749 -15.61 14.06 -7.87
CA THR A 749 -16.07 12.92 -8.70
C THR A 749 -17.55 12.61 -8.49
N HIS A 750 -18.16 13.07 -7.39
CA HIS A 750 -19.53 12.73 -6.96
C HIS A 750 -19.83 11.22 -6.97
N THR A 751 -18.80 10.38 -6.80
CA THR A 751 -18.90 8.92 -6.95
C THR A 751 -19.23 8.24 -5.63
N VAL A 752 -20.17 7.28 -5.68
CA VAL A 752 -20.46 6.33 -4.61
C VAL A 752 -20.12 4.93 -5.13
N ARG A 753 -19.05 4.33 -4.59
CA ARG A 753 -18.50 3.09 -5.11
C ARG A 753 -19.08 1.85 -4.42
N LYS A 754 -19.67 0.94 -5.19
CA LYS A 754 -20.08 -0.42 -4.76
C LYS A 754 -19.50 -1.53 -5.68
N SER A 755 -18.76 -1.15 -6.72
CA SER A 755 -18.16 -1.99 -7.75
C SER A 755 -17.09 -1.23 -8.53
N TYR A 756 -16.23 -1.93 -9.27
CA TYR A 756 -15.22 -1.33 -10.16
C TYR A 756 -15.85 -0.47 -11.27
N ALA A 757 -17.07 -0.79 -11.70
CA ALA A 757 -17.81 -0.02 -12.71
C ALA A 757 -18.22 1.39 -12.23
N ASP A 758 -18.12 1.67 -10.92
CA ASP A 758 -18.37 3.00 -10.38
C ASP A 758 -17.20 3.96 -10.58
N ASP A 759 -16.02 3.46 -10.93
CA ASP A 759 -14.78 4.24 -10.96
C ASP A 759 -14.88 5.36 -12.03
N PRO A 760 -14.46 6.61 -11.74
CA PRO A 760 -14.71 7.74 -12.63
C PRO A 760 -14.01 7.65 -13.99
N PHE A 761 -12.87 6.93 -14.04
CA PHE A 761 -11.95 6.87 -15.19
C PHE A 761 -11.75 8.22 -15.88
N ALA A 762 -11.45 9.25 -15.08
CA ALA A 762 -11.30 10.60 -15.62
C ALA A 762 -10.11 10.67 -16.58
N LYS A 763 -10.30 11.37 -17.70
CA LYS A 763 -9.30 11.52 -18.74
C LYS A 763 -9.35 12.89 -19.40
N ILE A 764 -8.20 13.41 -19.75
CA ILE A 764 -8.06 14.67 -20.47
C ILE A 764 -8.07 14.39 -21.97
N ASN A 765 -8.69 15.27 -22.76
CA ASN A 765 -8.57 15.18 -24.21
C ASN A 765 -7.18 15.63 -24.67
N LYS A 766 -6.79 15.18 -25.86
CA LYS A 766 -5.48 15.49 -26.46
C LYS A 766 -5.12 16.98 -26.44
N LYS A 767 -6.10 17.83 -26.74
CA LYS A 767 -5.96 19.29 -26.82
C LYS A 767 -5.86 19.98 -25.45
N GLY A 768 -6.01 19.26 -24.34
CA GLY A 768 -5.97 19.81 -23.00
C GLY A 768 -7.09 20.84 -22.72
N THR A 769 -8.25 20.69 -23.35
CA THR A 769 -9.39 21.63 -23.23
C THR A 769 -10.54 21.06 -22.42
N LYS A 770 -10.63 19.74 -22.26
CA LYS A 770 -11.73 19.07 -21.56
C LYS A 770 -11.22 17.90 -20.73
N ILE A 771 -11.89 17.62 -19.63
CA ILE A 771 -11.77 16.35 -18.90
C ILE A 771 -13.12 15.63 -18.96
N TRP A 772 -13.09 14.34 -19.29
CA TRP A 772 -14.27 13.48 -19.32
C TRP A 772 -14.20 12.50 -18.16
N PHE A 773 -15.31 12.26 -17.47
CA PHE A 773 -15.38 11.30 -16.38
C PHE A 773 -16.77 10.69 -16.23
N GLY A 774 -16.84 9.48 -15.70
CA GLY A 774 -18.07 8.80 -15.31
C GLY A 774 -18.47 9.13 -13.88
N SER A 775 -19.78 9.20 -13.61
CA SER A 775 -20.28 9.30 -12.24
C SER A 775 -21.75 8.86 -12.13
N GLY A 776 -22.13 8.24 -11.02
CA GLY A 776 -23.54 8.06 -10.65
C GLY A 776 -24.15 9.29 -9.97
N TRP A 777 -23.33 10.31 -9.68
CA TRP A 777 -23.70 11.53 -8.98
C TRP A 777 -24.49 11.27 -7.68
N GLY A 778 -23.83 10.64 -6.72
CA GLY A 778 -24.44 10.19 -5.46
C GLY A 778 -25.09 8.80 -5.53
N ASN A 779 -25.19 8.19 -6.72
CA ASN A 779 -25.62 6.80 -6.90
C ASN A 779 -24.44 5.90 -7.27
N SER A 780 -24.63 4.58 -7.12
CA SER A 780 -23.76 3.58 -7.72
C SER A 780 -24.37 3.05 -9.03
N PHE A 781 -23.51 2.56 -9.92
CA PHE A 781 -23.80 1.65 -11.02
C PHE A 781 -24.86 0.60 -10.68
N LYS A 782 -24.79 -0.03 -9.50
CA LYS A 782 -25.75 -1.05 -9.07
C LYS A 782 -27.16 -0.50 -8.82
N ASP A 783 -27.28 0.81 -8.61
CA ASP A 783 -28.55 1.50 -8.43
C ASP A 783 -29.17 1.90 -9.79
N GLY A 784 -28.54 1.47 -10.90
CA GLY A 784 -29.10 1.54 -12.25
C GLY A 784 -28.90 2.86 -12.98
N GLN A 785 -28.02 3.75 -12.51
CA GLN A 785 -27.81 5.05 -13.14
C GLN A 785 -26.36 5.52 -13.03
N TYR A 786 -25.70 5.64 -14.19
CA TYR A 786 -24.31 6.10 -14.30
C TYR A 786 -24.10 6.83 -15.64
N ASP A 787 -23.60 8.05 -15.57
CA ASP A 787 -23.55 8.98 -16.71
C ASP A 787 -22.13 9.47 -17.01
N LEU A 788 -21.94 9.92 -18.24
CA LEU A 788 -20.77 10.66 -18.70
C LEU A 788 -20.92 12.16 -18.39
N TYR A 789 -19.85 12.75 -17.87
CA TYR A 789 -19.72 14.17 -17.57
C TYR A 789 -18.50 14.76 -18.26
N GLN A 790 -18.57 16.05 -18.56
CA GLN A 790 -17.49 16.86 -19.12
C GLN A 790 -17.14 17.98 -18.15
N ILE A 791 -15.85 18.28 -17.99
CA ILE A 791 -15.32 19.48 -17.35
C ILE A 791 -14.69 20.34 -18.44
N ASP A 792 -15.08 21.61 -18.53
CA ASP A 792 -14.42 22.59 -19.40
C ASP A 792 -13.19 23.17 -18.71
N LEU A 793 -12.00 22.97 -19.27
CA LEU A 793 -10.79 23.61 -18.77
C LEU A 793 -10.73 25.07 -19.27
N PRO A 794 -10.37 26.06 -18.43
CA PRO A 794 -10.33 27.45 -18.84
C PRO A 794 -9.37 27.70 -20.01
N GLN A 795 -9.75 28.55 -20.95
CA GLN A 795 -8.87 28.91 -22.06
C GLN A 795 -7.55 29.51 -21.53
N GLY A 796 -6.42 29.06 -22.08
CA GLY A 796 -5.10 29.55 -21.69
C GLY A 796 -4.63 29.10 -20.30
N TRP A 797 -5.32 28.15 -19.65
CA TRP A 797 -4.89 27.59 -18.36
C TRP A 797 -3.42 27.13 -18.32
N PRO A 798 -2.82 26.55 -19.39
CA PRO A 798 -1.42 26.13 -19.32
C PRO A 798 -0.47 27.31 -19.09
N GLU A 799 -0.73 28.44 -19.74
CA GLU A 799 0.09 29.65 -19.59
C GLU A 799 -0.15 30.35 -18.25
N VAL A 800 -1.38 30.29 -17.71
CA VAL A 800 -1.67 30.77 -16.35
C VAL A 800 -0.92 29.93 -15.31
N MET A 801 -0.92 28.60 -15.45
CA MET A 801 -0.18 27.72 -14.55
C MET A 801 1.34 27.91 -14.68
N LYS A 802 1.84 28.16 -15.90
CA LYS A 802 3.26 28.49 -16.13
C LYS A 802 3.64 29.87 -15.59
N SER A 803 2.80 30.90 -15.68
CA SER A 803 3.19 32.27 -15.27
C SER A 803 3.31 32.43 -13.75
N ARG A 804 2.51 31.70 -12.96
CA ARG A 804 2.66 31.56 -11.49
C ARG A 804 4.04 31.04 -11.04
N LEU A 805 4.82 30.45 -11.95
CA LEU A 805 6.21 30.04 -11.70
C LEU A 805 7.15 31.23 -11.47
N ARG A 806 6.86 32.41 -12.05
CA ARG A 806 7.78 33.56 -12.02
C ARG A 806 7.57 34.45 -10.80
N SER A 807 6.34 34.62 -10.31
CA SER A 807 6.02 35.50 -9.19
C SER A 807 6.55 34.98 -7.84
N ASN A 808 6.48 33.66 -7.59
CA ASN A 808 6.93 33.07 -6.32
C ASN A 808 8.46 33.04 -6.15
N LEU A 809 9.23 33.24 -7.22
CA LEU A 809 10.70 33.33 -7.16
C LEU A 809 11.20 34.74 -6.80
N THR A 810 10.41 35.78 -7.07
CA THR A 810 10.71 37.17 -6.71
C THR A 810 10.43 37.45 -5.23
N ASP A 811 9.38 36.87 -4.64
CA ASP A 811 9.03 37.11 -3.23
C ASP A 811 9.91 36.36 -2.21
N LYS A 812 10.62 35.30 -2.62
CA LYS A 812 11.57 34.59 -1.74
C LYS A 812 12.98 35.21 -1.75
N ARG A 813 13.21 36.31 -2.48
CA ARG A 813 14.47 37.06 -2.51
C ARG A 813 14.40 38.42 -1.80
N GLN A 814 13.22 38.83 -1.31
CA GLN A 814 13.05 39.92 -0.35
C GLN A 814 12.91 39.33 1.06
#